data_AF-A0A939ISF5-F1
#
_entry.id   AF-A0A939ISF5-F1
#
_cell.length_a   1.000
_cell.length_b   1.000
_cell.length_c   1.000
_cell.angle_alpha   90.00
_cell.angle_beta   90.00
_cell.angle_gamma   90.00
#
_symmetry.space_group_name_H-M   'P 1'
#
loop_
_entity.id
_entity.type
_entity.pdbx_description
1 polymer ?
#
loop_
_entity_poly.entity_id
_entity_poly.type
_entity_poly.pdbx_seq_one_letter_code
_entity_poly.pdbx_strand_id
1 'polypeptide(L)'
;MRLGDLSDSATGVEIAHAAETLRASLRAQAADLGGSSPLVTFVEAPDAGIDISTAHPGSLPQFITGRSTLLSNLFRDEVGLRTARLAAERITTRGAELRAVRGIDAVRLAVGIARWRLGGVDFAAPVLLRPLAIRRHHADFELKLHGAFEVNPELVRVAREHFGIDLDPAGLARLAYDGGIFKPQPVIDRLRTLTQSIDTFAVHPRLIVSTFADVAGPMVRDMVDLDHPVLNALGGHADDREQARARREAPAVTDPDDRAPASETLLLDADAEQEAVLARIAAGHSLVVSTLPGTGGTQTVINALGAFVRAGKRVLVVSARRSTLDGVAHRLAGVGLEGLAVSPGAVRRDLIKAIGRNEKATRPKATEIDEALVRLRAVLRDYRAAVTQPVGRTGASVLDATRQLTRLALHAVPPSTGARLSMDALERLSGDRSDAAQALTRAARLGEFRFGPDDSPWYGVSFDSAEKAQHAHELAGRLHTAAVPAVLEQGYELIAQTSMRPFSTIDELGEYVRLLQGVRDSLDHFSPTVFERPLGELIRAYGSRRDAPGMSAANRRRLKKLAREYVRPGAHVTEMHEALLRIQQQRTQWQRYVEAGVAPQVPLGLSDVHAAWQRVSAELAELDTALGRKEPLSALPVARLVRTLSGLAARSAVFDNLIERTEIRDALTDLGLRPLLADLSVRHVPEERVADELEFCWWQSLLERALQDDRSLLGANTAVVDRLERDFRLVDEAHTAMAGPLLAWNLANQWRIAIVDEPAQAANLRRALKGGEATPAEIVSAAPDLVRVLAPVWIASPYEVPEIPDSVDFDAVLLVDAAAVNLAEAAPAIRRARQIVALGDPVTQRPTPFDVATLPAADWEREVDFDDVSAFERLADLFPVVTLTRSYRAGGEDLAELINDAFYGGEIVSLPWAGSYLGRGSLTVDYVEGGVGMPDPRTGAVESPDAEVARVVTLVVEHAVHRPTETLMVVTASRRHAERVRTAVAAALAGRSDVSDFVGRDTAEPFAVLTLEESVAESRDRVVFSLGYGLTRHGRVLSDFGDLSQEDGDRLLTVGMTRARRSMVIVSCIRPSSFDEGRLAHGAATLMSILGGLAARSRDARLEDLADPLTLALARELRRLGAAVDVDYRGLLPLVAQHDGRAVIIESDTELGGESLRESLRLRPQVLRRLGWHYVRVHAFDLYSDPVTVARRVATVLGIGEDTVRADNDTQPLDIDD
;
A
#
# COMPACT_ATOMS: atom_id res chain seq x y z
N MET A 1 19.91 15.66 -50.00
CA MET A 1 19.62 15.43 -51.43
C MET A 1 18.14 15.12 -51.51
N ARG A 2 17.32 15.90 -52.23
CA ARG A 2 15.87 15.63 -52.29
C ARG A 2 15.65 14.48 -53.29
N LEU A 3 14.76 13.52 -52.98
CA LEU A 3 14.52 12.35 -53.85
C LEU A 3 14.15 12.71 -55.30
N GLY A 4 13.59 13.91 -55.52
CA GLY A 4 13.29 14.43 -56.86
C GLY A 4 14.51 14.68 -57.76
N ASP A 5 15.72 14.66 -57.21
CA ASP A 5 16.96 14.87 -57.98
C ASP A 5 17.55 13.57 -58.56
N LEU A 6 16.92 12.40 -58.31
CA LEU A 6 17.42 11.07 -58.68
C LEU A 6 16.49 10.29 -59.65
N SER A 7 15.43 10.91 -60.18
CA SER A 7 14.59 10.27 -61.20
C SER A 7 15.32 10.24 -62.55
N ASP A 8 16.21 9.25 -62.72
CA ASP A 8 16.88 9.02 -64.00
C ASP A 8 15.87 8.43 -64.99
N SER A 9 15.35 9.26 -65.89
CA SER A 9 14.27 8.95 -66.83
C SER A 9 14.63 7.88 -67.88
N ALA A 10 15.81 7.25 -67.77
CA ALA A 10 16.34 6.28 -68.73
C ALA A 10 16.08 4.81 -68.36
N THR A 11 15.71 4.48 -67.11
CA THR A 11 15.56 3.08 -66.65
C THR A 11 14.12 2.68 -66.30
N GLY A 12 13.17 3.61 -66.21
CA GLY A 12 11.78 3.32 -65.84
C GLY A 12 11.60 2.86 -64.39
N VAL A 13 12.61 3.01 -63.53
CA VAL A 13 12.55 2.66 -62.12
C VAL A 13 12.17 3.90 -61.30
N GLU A 14 10.96 3.92 -60.74
CA GLU A 14 10.56 4.95 -59.78
C GLU A 14 11.27 4.72 -58.44
N ILE A 15 12.08 5.68 -58.01
CA ILE A 15 12.70 5.68 -56.67
C ILE A 15 11.74 6.40 -55.72
N ALA A 16 11.10 5.66 -54.83
CA ALA A 16 10.24 6.19 -53.77
C ALA A 16 10.88 5.99 -52.38
N HIS A 17 10.51 6.84 -51.42
CA HIS A 17 10.88 6.64 -50.03
C HIS A 17 10.21 5.36 -49.50
N ALA A 18 10.90 4.56 -48.67
CA ALA A 18 10.38 3.28 -48.19
C ALA A 18 8.99 3.39 -47.52
N ALA A 19 8.74 4.51 -46.83
CA ALA A 19 7.48 4.78 -46.16
C ALA A 19 6.34 5.28 -47.05
N GLU A 20 6.57 5.55 -48.35
CA GLU A 20 5.54 6.19 -49.20
C GLU A 20 4.29 5.32 -49.38
N THR A 21 4.44 4.00 -49.44
CA THR A 21 3.30 3.06 -49.48
C THR A 21 2.42 3.19 -48.24
N LEU A 22 3.04 3.27 -47.05
CA LEU A 22 2.29 3.47 -45.81
C LEU A 22 1.62 4.86 -45.81
N ARG A 23 2.32 5.92 -46.19
CA ARG A 23 1.76 7.28 -46.23
C ARG A 23 0.56 7.38 -47.18
N ALA A 24 0.64 6.77 -48.36
CA ALA A 24 -0.48 6.69 -49.30
C ALA A 24 -1.67 5.93 -48.70
N SER A 25 -1.41 4.79 -48.05
CA SER A 25 -2.45 4.01 -47.36
C SER A 25 -3.12 4.81 -46.24
N LEU A 26 -2.35 5.55 -45.43
CA LEU A 26 -2.90 6.37 -44.34
C LEU A 26 -3.79 7.49 -44.89
N ARG A 27 -3.40 8.14 -45.99
CA ARG A 27 -4.23 9.16 -46.65
C ARG A 27 -5.52 8.58 -47.22
N ALA A 28 -5.47 7.39 -47.83
CA ALA A 28 -6.65 6.70 -48.34
C ALA A 28 -7.61 6.31 -47.18
N GLN A 29 -7.08 5.70 -46.11
CA GLN A 29 -7.86 5.37 -44.93
C GLN A 29 -8.48 6.62 -44.29
N ALA A 30 -7.75 7.72 -44.22
CA ALA A 30 -8.25 8.99 -43.69
C ALA A 30 -9.39 9.58 -44.53
N ALA A 31 -9.39 9.36 -45.85
CA ALA A 31 -10.46 9.82 -46.75
C ALA A 31 -11.79 9.09 -46.50
N ASP A 32 -11.75 7.87 -45.94
CA ASP A 32 -12.92 7.05 -45.62
C ASP A 32 -13.42 7.22 -44.17
N LEU A 33 -12.69 7.96 -43.32
CA LEU A 33 -13.05 8.15 -41.92
C LEU A 33 -14.33 8.98 -41.76
N GLY A 34 -15.26 8.47 -40.96
CA GLY A 34 -16.54 9.12 -40.68
C GLY A 34 -17.61 8.95 -41.76
N GLY A 35 -17.37 8.13 -42.78
CA GLY A 35 -18.35 7.85 -43.82
C GLY A 35 -18.51 9.00 -44.83
N SER A 36 -19.63 9.01 -45.56
CA SER A 36 -19.93 10.15 -46.45
C SER A 36 -20.17 11.43 -45.66
N SER A 37 -19.48 12.51 -46.05
CA SER A 37 -19.53 13.78 -45.30
C SER A 37 -20.91 14.42 -45.38
N PRO A 38 -21.69 14.54 -44.28
CA PRO A 38 -22.98 15.23 -44.28
C PRO A 38 -22.84 16.74 -44.51
N LEU A 39 -21.61 17.28 -44.54
CA LEU A 39 -21.34 18.66 -44.96
C LEU A 39 -21.37 18.85 -46.49
N VAL A 40 -21.36 17.79 -47.29
CA VAL A 40 -21.33 17.86 -48.77
C VAL A 40 -22.38 16.95 -49.41
N THR A 41 -22.63 15.79 -48.81
CA THR A 41 -23.54 14.74 -49.30
C THR A 41 -24.64 14.43 -48.29
N PHE A 42 -25.35 15.44 -47.80
CA PHE A 42 -26.49 15.26 -46.90
C PHE A 42 -27.67 14.57 -47.60
N VAL A 43 -28.11 13.42 -47.06
CA VAL A 43 -29.26 12.68 -47.58
C VAL A 43 -30.55 13.29 -47.02
N GLU A 44 -31.36 13.89 -47.88
CA GLU A 44 -32.68 14.43 -47.50
C GLU A 44 -33.73 13.32 -47.43
N ALA A 45 -33.78 12.58 -46.31
CA ALA A 45 -34.85 11.63 -45.99
C ALA A 45 -35.65 12.06 -44.75
N PRO A 46 -36.94 11.68 -44.61
CA PRO A 46 -37.78 12.07 -43.46
C PRO A 46 -37.21 11.66 -42.10
N ASP A 47 -36.40 10.60 -42.08
CA ASP A 47 -35.74 10.03 -40.91
C ASP A 47 -34.23 10.35 -40.84
N ALA A 48 -33.68 11.13 -41.79
CA ALA A 48 -32.30 11.63 -41.79
C ALA A 48 -32.11 12.89 -40.93
N GLY A 49 -33.18 13.68 -40.72
CA GLY A 49 -33.10 14.94 -40.00
C GLY A 49 -34.46 15.43 -39.53
N ILE A 50 -34.48 16.25 -38.47
CA ILE A 50 -35.69 16.93 -38.02
C ILE A 50 -35.86 18.20 -38.86
N ASP A 51 -36.80 18.18 -39.79
CA ASP A 51 -37.17 19.34 -40.59
C ASP A 51 -38.11 20.26 -39.80
N ILE A 52 -37.59 21.40 -39.36
CA ILE A 52 -38.35 22.43 -38.62
C ILE A 52 -38.73 23.62 -39.52
N SER A 53 -38.65 23.47 -40.85
CA SER A 53 -38.98 24.54 -41.80
C SER A 53 -40.46 24.98 -41.70
N THR A 54 -41.34 24.07 -41.29
CA THR A 54 -42.78 24.30 -41.08
C THR A 54 -43.16 24.38 -39.59
N ALA A 55 -42.17 24.56 -38.70
CA ALA A 55 -42.41 24.59 -37.26
C ALA A 55 -43.34 25.72 -36.81
N HIS A 56 -43.96 25.52 -35.65
CA HIS A 56 -44.96 26.43 -35.11
C HIS A 56 -44.44 27.88 -34.93
N PRO A 57 -45.10 28.90 -35.51
CA PRO A 57 -44.63 30.29 -35.49
C PRO A 57 -44.43 30.90 -34.10
N GLY A 58 -45.14 30.40 -33.08
CA GLY A 58 -44.98 30.88 -31.70
C GLY A 58 -43.77 30.29 -30.97
N SER A 59 -43.30 29.12 -31.38
CA SER A 59 -42.23 28.36 -30.70
C SER A 59 -40.88 28.51 -31.42
N LEU A 60 -40.90 28.63 -32.75
CA LEU A 60 -39.70 28.76 -33.58
C LEU A 60 -38.82 29.98 -33.21
N PRO A 61 -39.36 31.20 -32.95
CA PRO A 61 -38.54 32.33 -32.51
C PRO A 61 -37.86 32.09 -31.14
N GLN A 62 -38.54 31.39 -30.22
CA GLN A 62 -37.98 31.06 -28.91
C GLN A 62 -36.83 30.06 -29.04
N PHE A 63 -37.01 29.04 -29.87
CA PHE A 63 -35.97 28.06 -30.17
C PHE A 63 -34.74 28.72 -30.83
N ILE A 64 -34.95 29.52 -31.87
CA ILE A 64 -33.89 30.22 -32.62
C ILE A 64 -33.08 31.17 -31.72
N THR A 65 -33.73 31.82 -30.74
CA THR A 65 -33.06 32.69 -29.75
C THR A 65 -32.28 31.90 -28.67
N GLY A 66 -32.25 30.57 -28.75
CA GLY A 66 -31.46 29.70 -27.87
C GLY A 66 -32.20 29.25 -26.61
N ARG A 67 -33.52 29.48 -26.51
CA ARG A 67 -34.32 28.93 -25.40
C ARG A 67 -34.54 27.43 -25.60
N SER A 68 -34.48 26.70 -24.50
CA SER A 68 -34.82 25.29 -24.46
C SER A 68 -36.25 25.07 -24.92
N THR A 69 -36.45 24.22 -25.93
CA THR A 69 -37.75 24.01 -26.57
C THR A 69 -38.03 22.52 -26.73
N LEU A 70 -39.21 22.07 -26.30
CA LEU A 70 -39.67 20.70 -26.53
C LEU A 70 -40.04 20.48 -28.01
N LEU A 71 -39.74 19.31 -28.53
CA LEU A 71 -40.02 18.90 -29.90
C LEU A 71 -41.52 18.96 -30.20
N SER A 72 -42.36 18.53 -29.25
CA SER A 72 -43.82 18.66 -29.33
C SER A 72 -44.33 20.10 -29.44
N ASN A 73 -43.56 21.10 -28.97
CA ASN A 73 -43.94 22.51 -29.14
C ASN A 73 -43.64 23.03 -30.55
N LEU A 74 -42.78 22.35 -31.31
CA LEU A 74 -42.40 22.73 -32.68
C LEU A 74 -43.36 22.17 -33.73
N PHE A 75 -43.97 21.01 -33.49
CA PHE A 75 -44.86 20.32 -34.43
C PHE A 75 -46.31 20.29 -33.91
N ARG A 76 -47.28 20.68 -34.74
CA ARG A 76 -48.71 20.65 -34.38
C ARG A 76 -49.43 19.38 -34.86
N ASP A 77 -48.97 18.76 -35.94
CA ASP A 77 -49.59 17.58 -36.52
C ASP A 77 -48.95 16.29 -35.97
N GLU A 78 -49.78 15.28 -35.69
CA GLU A 78 -49.30 14.04 -35.07
C GLU A 78 -48.37 13.24 -35.99
N VAL A 79 -48.54 13.34 -37.30
CA VAL A 79 -47.72 12.63 -38.30
C VAL A 79 -46.32 13.23 -38.37
N GLY A 80 -46.22 14.55 -38.46
CA GLY A 80 -44.98 15.31 -38.41
C GLY A 80 -44.26 15.12 -37.08
N LEU A 81 -44.95 15.19 -35.96
CA LEU A 81 -44.37 14.93 -34.64
C LEU A 81 -43.84 13.49 -34.51
N ARG A 82 -44.56 12.49 -35.04
CA ARG A 82 -44.10 11.09 -35.03
C ARG A 82 -42.82 10.91 -35.84
N THR A 83 -42.77 11.49 -37.04
CA THR A 83 -41.59 11.45 -37.92
C THR A 83 -40.40 12.16 -37.28
N ALA A 84 -40.63 13.35 -36.72
CA ALA A 84 -39.62 14.12 -35.99
C ALA A 84 -39.08 13.38 -34.77
N ARG A 85 -39.92 12.64 -34.03
CA ARG A 85 -39.48 11.82 -32.89
C ARG A 85 -38.58 10.65 -33.31
N LEU A 86 -38.87 10.00 -34.42
CA LEU A 86 -38.02 8.94 -34.97
C LEU A 86 -36.64 9.49 -35.38
N ALA A 87 -36.62 10.63 -36.08
CA ALA A 87 -35.38 11.31 -36.43
C ALA A 87 -34.62 11.76 -35.16
N ALA A 88 -35.31 12.34 -34.17
CA ALA A 88 -34.72 12.79 -32.91
C ALA A 88 -34.08 11.65 -32.12
N GLU A 89 -34.70 10.47 -32.06
CA GLU A 89 -34.10 9.29 -31.41
C GLU A 89 -32.79 8.91 -32.11
N ARG A 90 -32.78 8.79 -33.44
CA ARG A 90 -31.57 8.46 -34.21
C ARG A 90 -30.45 9.49 -34.05
N ILE A 91 -30.78 10.78 -34.16
CA ILE A 91 -29.81 11.87 -33.98
C ILE A 91 -29.26 11.88 -32.56
N THR A 92 -30.11 11.65 -31.55
CA THR A 92 -29.68 11.61 -30.16
C THR A 92 -28.74 10.43 -29.91
N THR A 93 -29.09 9.23 -30.40
CA THR A 93 -28.25 8.03 -30.26
C THR A 93 -26.92 8.20 -30.99
N ARG A 94 -26.94 8.60 -32.26
CA ARG A 94 -25.71 8.81 -33.05
C ARG A 94 -24.86 9.94 -32.49
N GLY A 95 -25.48 11.04 -32.08
CA GLY A 95 -24.78 12.17 -31.45
C GLY A 95 -24.12 11.80 -30.13
N ALA A 96 -24.79 10.99 -29.30
CA ALA A 96 -24.21 10.48 -28.05
C ALA A 96 -23.04 9.53 -28.32
N GLU A 97 -23.17 8.62 -29.30
CA GLU A 97 -22.11 7.70 -29.74
C GLU A 97 -20.87 8.46 -30.24
N LEU A 98 -21.06 9.38 -31.20
CA LEU A 98 -19.97 10.19 -31.77
C LEU A 98 -19.28 11.03 -30.69
N ARG A 99 -20.04 11.62 -29.76
CA ARG A 99 -19.46 12.39 -28.66
C ARG A 99 -18.69 11.49 -27.69
N ALA A 100 -19.26 10.35 -27.29
CA ALA A 100 -18.66 9.49 -26.26
C ALA A 100 -17.44 8.72 -26.76
N VAL A 101 -17.54 8.12 -27.95
CA VAL A 101 -16.53 7.20 -28.51
C VAL A 101 -15.54 7.91 -29.43
N ARG A 102 -15.97 8.97 -30.13
CA ARG A 102 -15.14 9.69 -31.11
C ARG A 102 -14.76 11.11 -30.68
N GLY A 103 -15.40 11.65 -29.64
CA GLY A 103 -15.15 13.02 -29.20
C GLY A 103 -15.66 14.08 -30.19
N ILE A 104 -16.54 13.70 -31.12
CA ILE A 104 -17.05 14.56 -32.19
C ILE A 104 -18.40 15.15 -31.79
N ASP A 105 -18.48 16.48 -31.73
CA ASP A 105 -19.73 17.21 -31.53
C ASP A 105 -20.44 17.50 -32.87
N ALA A 106 -21.16 16.48 -33.37
CA ALA A 106 -21.77 16.51 -34.70
C ALA A 106 -23.19 17.10 -34.74
N VAL A 107 -23.94 17.19 -33.64
CA VAL A 107 -25.35 17.62 -33.71
C VAL A 107 -25.44 19.13 -33.95
N ARG A 108 -25.97 19.53 -35.12
CA ARG A 108 -26.10 20.93 -35.52
C ARG A 108 -27.46 21.21 -36.17
N LEU A 109 -27.90 22.46 -36.05
CA LEU A 109 -28.95 23.04 -36.89
C LEU A 109 -28.33 23.54 -38.19
N ALA A 110 -28.71 22.93 -39.30
CA ALA A 110 -28.46 23.44 -40.64
C ALA A 110 -29.52 24.48 -41.04
N VAL A 111 -29.06 25.59 -41.61
CA VAL A 111 -29.92 26.64 -42.15
C VAL A 111 -29.55 26.91 -43.59
N GLY A 112 -30.48 26.59 -44.48
CA GLY A 112 -30.28 26.57 -45.92
C GLY A 112 -29.60 25.26 -46.36
N ILE A 113 -30.07 24.70 -47.47
CA ILE A 113 -29.41 23.56 -48.15
C ILE A 113 -29.05 24.00 -49.56
N ALA A 114 -27.76 23.99 -49.88
CA ALA A 114 -27.23 24.18 -51.22
C ALA A 114 -27.19 22.82 -51.94
N ARG A 115 -27.70 22.75 -53.16
CA ARG A 115 -27.71 21.56 -54.00
C ARG A 115 -26.99 21.84 -55.30
N TRP A 116 -26.19 20.90 -55.77
CA TRP A 116 -25.58 20.98 -57.09
C TRP A 116 -25.35 19.60 -57.68
N ARG A 117 -25.07 19.56 -58.97
CA ARG A 117 -24.71 18.35 -59.69
C ARG A 117 -23.32 18.48 -60.31
N LEU A 118 -22.44 17.52 -60.05
CA LEU A 118 -21.08 17.46 -60.59
C LEU A 118 -20.77 16.03 -61.03
N GLY A 119 -20.28 15.83 -62.25
CA GLY A 119 -19.88 14.50 -62.74
C GLY A 119 -21.02 13.47 -62.77
N GLY A 120 -22.28 13.91 -62.83
CA GLY A 120 -23.44 13.02 -62.80
C GLY A 120 -23.98 12.71 -61.40
N VAL A 121 -23.26 13.06 -60.33
CA VAL A 121 -23.60 12.86 -58.92
C VAL A 121 -24.28 14.11 -58.35
N ASP A 122 -25.34 13.90 -57.56
CA ASP A 122 -26.06 14.97 -56.87
C ASP A 122 -25.50 15.20 -55.47
N PHE A 123 -25.29 16.47 -55.11
CA PHE A 123 -24.75 16.90 -53.83
C PHE A 123 -25.76 17.79 -53.10
N ALA A 124 -25.71 17.75 -51.77
CA ALA A 124 -26.54 18.56 -50.90
C ALA A 124 -25.77 18.92 -49.63
N ALA A 125 -25.55 20.21 -49.41
CA ALA A 125 -24.75 20.71 -48.29
C ALA A 125 -25.52 21.73 -47.47
N PRO A 126 -25.41 21.69 -46.13
CA PRO A 126 -25.87 22.79 -45.29
C PRO A 126 -25.11 24.07 -45.61
N VAL A 127 -25.81 25.21 -45.58
CA VAL A 127 -25.20 26.53 -45.82
C VAL A 127 -24.61 27.10 -44.54
N LEU A 128 -25.46 27.30 -43.52
CA LEU A 128 -25.05 27.68 -42.18
C LEU A 128 -25.27 26.52 -41.22
N LEU A 129 -24.43 26.46 -40.21
CA LEU A 129 -24.45 25.46 -39.15
C LEU A 129 -24.47 26.18 -37.80
N ARG A 130 -25.21 25.64 -36.84
CA ARG A 130 -25.15 26.08 -35.45
C ARG A 130 -25.17 24.89 -34.50
N PRO A 131 -24.25 24.81 -33.53
CA PRO A 131 -24.26 23.73 -32.54
C PRO A 131 -25.61 23.61 -31.83
N LEU A 132 -26.08 22.37 -31.65
CA LEU A 132 -27.36 22.08 -31.02
C LEU A 132 -27.20 20.93 -30.04
N ALA A 133 -27.63 21.13 -28.79
CA ALA A 133 -27.86 20.04 -27.87
C ALA A 133 -29.28 19.50 -28.08
N ILE A 134 -29.36 18.20 -28.36
CA ILE A 134 -30.60 17.44 -28.36
C ILE A 134 -30.53 16.42 -27.23
N ARG A 135 -31.60 16.32 -26.46
CA ARG A 135 -31.71 15.34 -25.41
C ARG A 135 -33.15 14.86 -25.32
N ARG A 136 -33.37 13.58 -25.01
CA ARG A 136 -34.73 13.06 -24.73
C ARG A 136 -35.38 13.83 -23.55
N HIS A 137 -36.67 13.78 -23.31
CA HIS A 137 -37.32 14.43 -22.16
C HIS A 137 -38.65 13.71 -21.91
N HIS A 138 -38.63 12.74 -20.99
CA HIS A 138 -39.70 11.73 -20.87
C HIS A 138 -39.99 11.05 -22.23
N ALA A 139 -41.18 11.22 -22.77
CA ALA A 139 -41.62 10.70 -24.07
C ALA A 139 -41.36 11.66 -25.25
N ASP A 140 -40.71 12.79 -25.01
CA ASP A 140 -40.42 13.82 -26.02
C ASP A 140 -38.91 14.12 -26.12
N PHE A 141 -38.51 15.17 -26.84
CA PHE A 141 -37.12 15.62 -26.91
C PHE A 141 -37.03 17.12 -26.66
N GLU A 142 -35.98 17.55 -26.01
CA GLU A 142 -35.65 18.95 -25.77
C GLU A 142 -34.45 19.35 -26.62
N LEU A 143 -34.60 20.49 -27.31
CA LEU A 143 -33.61 21.03 -28.21
C LEU A 143 -33.16 22.41 -27.71
N LYS A 144 -31.85 22.65 -27.73
CA LYS A 144 -31.26 23.92 -27.31
C LYS A 144 -30.07 24.28 -28.20
N LEU A 145 -30.12 25.48 -28.79
CA LEU A 145 -29.02 26.01 -29.60
C LEU A 145 -27.90 26.58 -28.73
N HIS A 146 -26.67 26.42 -29.20
CA HIS A 146 -25.45 26.92 -28.57
C HIS A 146 -24.60 27.67 -29.61
N GLY A 147 -23.69 28.51 -29.13
CA GLY A 147 -22.77 29.27 -30.00
C GLY A 147 -23.45 30.19 -31.02
N ALA A 148 -22.65 30.66 -31.98
CA ALA A 148 -23.10 31.40 -33.15
C ALA A 148 -23.31 30.50 -34.37
N PHE A 149 -23.78 31.10 -35.48
CA PHE A 149 -23.83 30.42 -36.78
C PHE A 149 -22.48 30.50 -37.47
N GLU A 150 -22.03 29.38 -38.01
CA GLU A 150 -20.85 29.23 -38.85
C GLU A 150 -21.29 28.89 -40.27
N VAL A 151 -20.57 29.38 -41.28
CA VAL A 151 -20.76 28.90 -42.65
C VAL A 151 -20.12 27.52 -42.78
N ASN A 152 -20.78 26.60 -43.46
CA ASN A 152 -20.22 25.28 -43.73
C ASN A 152 -18.85 25.40 -44.45
N PRO A 153 -17.74 24.98 -43.82
CA PRO A 153 -16.40 25.15 -44.38
C PRO A 153 -16.20 24.34 -45.66
N GLU A 154 -16.78 23.15 -45.77
CA GLU A 154 -16.66 22.32 -46.97
C GLU A 154 -17.45 22.92 -48.14
N LEU A 155 -18.56 23.62 -47.88
CA LEU A 155 -19.26 24.38 -48.92
C LEU A 155 -18.41 25.56 -49.45
N VAL A 156 -17.71 26.28 -48.56
CA VAL A 156 -16.77 27.34 -48.95
C VAL A 156 -15.66 26.79 -49.82
N ARG A 157 -15.12 25.62 -49.47
CA ARG A 157 -14.09 24.94 -50.25
C ARG A 157 -14.61 24.53 -51.63
N VAL A 158 -15.76 23.83 -51.69
CA VAL A 158 -16.38 23.42 -52.95
C VAL A 158 -16.69 24.62 -53.84
N ALA A 159 -17.22 25.71 -53.28
CA ALA A 159 -17.46 26.95 -54.00
C ALA A 159 -16.19 27.50 -54.66
N ARG A 160 -15.07 27.50 -53.93
CA ARG A 160 -13.78 27.98 -54.43
C ARG A 160 -13.16 27.03 -55.46
N GLU A 161 -13.07 25.74 -55.15
CA GLU A 161 -12.33 24.75 -55.93
C GLU A 161 -13.06 24.31 -57.20
N HIS A 162 -14.37 24.10 -57.13
CA HIS A 162 -15.16 23.59 -58.26
C HIS A 162 -15.90 24.67 -59.04
N PHE A 163 -16.22 25.80 -58.39
CA PHE A 163 -17.01 26.88 -59.00
C PHE A 163 -16.27 28.21 -59.12
N GLY A 164 -15.07 28.35 -58.57
CA GLY A 164 -14.28 29.59 -58.60
C GLY A 164 -14.92 30.75 -57.82
N ILE A 165 -15.85 30.47 -56.90
CA ILE A 165 -16.56 31.46 -56.09
C ILE A 165 -15.86 31.59 -54.73
N ASP A 166 -15.38 32.79 -54.42
CA ASP A 166 -14.82 33.09 -53.10
C ASP A 166 -15.94 33.58 -52.16
N LEU A 167 -16.23 32.79 -51.13
CA LEU A 167 -17.23 33.12 -50.12
C LEU A 167 -16.55 33.73 -48.90
N ASP A 168 -17.01 34.91 -48.45
CA ASP A 168 -16.63 35.51 -47.15
C ASP A 168 -17.46 34.87 -46.02
N PRO A 169 -16.89 33.94 -45.22
CA PRO A 169 -17.66 33.20 -44.23
C PRO A 169 -18.15 34.11 -43.11
N ALA A 170 -17.30 35.03 -42.65
CA ALA A 170 -17.62 35.97 -41.57
C ALA A 170 -18.65 37.02 -42.03
N GLY A 171 -18.60 37.44 -43.29
CA GLY A 171 -19.63 38.28 -43.92
C GLY A 171 -20.98 37.59 -43.96
N LEU A 172 -21.03 36.35 -44.45
CA LEU A 172 -22.25 35.55 -44.54
C LEU A 172 -22.85 35.24 -43.16
N ALA A 173 -22.04 34.86 -42.18
CA ALA A 173 -22.50 34.61 -40.81
C ALA A 173 -23.12 35.87 -40.17
N ARG A 174 -22.53 37.06 -40.42
CA ARG A 174 -23.10 38.34 -39.94
C ARG A 174 -24.45 38.68 -40.57
N LEU A 175 -24.66 38.34 -41.86
CA LEU A 175 -25.95 38.55 -42.53
C LEU A 175 -27.08 37.71 -41.92
N ALA A 176 -26.74 36.64 -41.19
CA ALA A 176 -27.70 35.82 -40.46
C ALA A 176 -28.33 36.54 -39.26
N TYR A 177 -27.78 37.69 -38.83
CA TYR A 177 -28.25 38.46 -37.69
C TYR A 177 -28.64 39.90 -38.09
N ASP A 178 -29.83 40.34 -37.70
CA ASP A 178 -30.30 41.71 -37.85
C ASP A 178 -30.91 42.20 -36.52
N GLY A 179 -30.28 43.21 -35.90
CA GLY A 179 -30.72 43.74 -34.60
C GLY A 179 -30.69 42.71 -33.45
N GLY A 180 -29.85 41.68 -33.54
CA GLY A 180 -29.81 40.56 -32.58
C GLY A 180 -30.86 39.48 -32.81
N ILE A 181 -31.68 39.61 -33.86
CA ILE A 181 -32.67 38.62 -34.29
C ILE A 181 -32.08 37.84 -35.47
N PHE A 182 -32.17 36.51 -35.41
CA PHE A 182 -31.73 35.65 -36.50
C PHE A 182 -32.69 35.73 -37.69
N LYS A 183 -32.16 35.97 -38.89
CA LYS A 183 -32.88 35.99 -40.17
C LYS A 183 -32.09 35.20 -41.21
N PRO A 184 -32.57 34.03 -41.67
CA PRO A 184 -31.82 33.20 -42.63
C PRO A 184 -31.88 33.71 -44.08
N GLN A 185 -32.93 34.47 -44.42
CA GLN A 185 -33.21 34.90 -45.80
C GLN A 185 -32.07 35.71 -46.46
N PRO A 186 -31.43 36.70 -45.80
CA PRO A 186 -30.36 37.49 -46.41
C PRO A 186 -29.15 36.66 -46.85
N VAL A 187 -28.83 35.59 -46.11
CA VAL A 187 -27.72 34.67 -46.42
C VAL A 187 -28.05 33.86 -47.67
N ILE A 188 -29.28 33.34 -47.73
CA ILE A 188 -29.77 32.54 -48.85
C ILE A 188 -29.85 33.38 -50.14
N ASP A 189 -30.37 34.60 -50.05
CA ASP A 189 -30.46 35.51 -51.19
C ASP A 189 -29.06 35.91 -51.69
N ARG A 190 -28.10 36.09 -50.78
CA ARG A 190 -26.71 36.37 -51.15
C ARG A 190 -26.09 35.20 -51.91
N LEU A 191 -26.25 33.97 -51.44
CA LEU A 191 -25.72 32.81 -52.14
C LEU A 191 -26.41 32.57 -53.49
N ARG A 192 -27.74 32.68 -53.57
CA ARG A 192 -28.46 32.58 -54.86
C ARG A 192 -27.97 33.59 -55.88
N THR A 193 -27.63 34.80 -55.44
CA THR A 193 -27.05 35.83 -56.30
C THR A 193 -25.66 35.41 -56.80
N LEU A 194 -24.81 34.88 -55.92
CA LEU A 194 -23.45 34.45 -56.27
C LEU A 194 -23.43 33.21 -57.18
N THR A 195 -24.43 32.33 -57.07
CA THR A 195 -24.52 31.08 -57.84
C THR A 195 -25.50 31.15 -59.00
N GLN A 196 -26.03 32.34 -59.34
CA GLN A 196 -27.07 32.49 -60.38
C GLN A 196 -26.63 32.01 -61.76
N SER A 197 -25.34 32.06 -62.05
CA SER A 197 -24.76 31.63 -63.33
C SER A 197 -24.49 30.11 -63.43
N ILE A 198 -24.81 29.33 -62.39
CA ILE A 198 -24.55 27.90 -62.33
C ILE A 198 -25.88 27.15 -62.41
N ASP A 199 -26.20 26.61 -63.57
CA ASP A 199 -27.50 25.98 -63.85
C ASP A 199 -27.82 24.79 -62.93
N THR A 200 -26.80 24.06 -62.47
CA THR A 200 -26.99 22.91 -61.57
C THR A 200 -27.10 23.31 -60.11
N PHE A 201 -26.81 24.57 -59.74
CA PHE A 201 -26.69 25.00 -58.34
C PHE A 201 -27.96 25.71 -57.85
N ALA A 202 -28.55 25.21 -56.78
CA ALA A 202 -29.74 25.79 -56.15
C ALA A 202 -29.58 25.88 -54.63
N VAL A 203 -30.16 26.91 -54.00
CA VAL A 203 -30.19 27.06 -52.54
C VAL A 203 -31.62 27.08 -52.03
N HIS A 204 -31.95 26.17 -51.13
CA HIS A 204 -33.28 25.99 -50.56
C HIS A 204 -33.35 26.49 -49.10
N PRO A 205 -34.39 27.24 -48.70
CA PRO A 205 -34.54 27.80 -47.35
C PRO A 205 -35.07 26.74 -46.37
N ARG A 206 -34.26 25.74 -46.05
CA ARG A 206 -34.62 24.63 -45.16
C ARG A 206 -33.97 24.81 -43.78
N LEU A 207 -34.65 24.40 -42.71
CA LEU A 207 -34.12 24.35 -41.36
C LEU A 207 -34.12 22.88 -40.89
N ILE A 208 -32.94 22.27 -40.80
CA ILE A 208 -32.81 20.83 -40.56
C ILE A 208 -31.88 20.60 -39.37
N VAL A 209 -32.32 19.84 -38.38
CA VAL A 209 -31.44 19.34 -37.31
C VAL A 209 -30.99 17.94 -37.67
N SER A 210 -29.68 17.71 -37.73
CA SER A 210 -29.08 16.39 -37.93
C SER A 210 -27.63 16.37 -37.43
N THR A 211 -26.89 15.30 -37.72
CA THR A 211 -25.45 15.21 -37.49
C THR A 211 -24.69 15.79 -38.69
N PHE A 212 -23.97 16.88 -38.46
CA PHE A 212 -23.19 17.64 -39.42
C PHE A 212 -21.77 17.86 -38.89
N ALA A 213 -20.84 17.03 -39.33
CA ALA A 213 -19.40 17.21 -39.17
C ALA A 213 -18.68 16.58 -40.36
N ASP A 214 -17.45 17.01 -40.63
CA ASP A 214 -16.58 16.41 -41.64
C ASP A 214 -15.29 15.98 -40.97
N VAL A 215 -14.92 14.71 -41.14
CA VAL A 215 -13.72 14.11 -40.53
C VAL A 215 -12.65 13.91 -41.59
N ALA A 216 -13.01 13.27 -42.70
CA ALA A 216 -12.11 12.96 -43.79
C ALA A 216 -11.40 14.19 -44.38
N GLY A 217 -12.14 15.27 -44.68
CA GLY A 217 -11.57 16.47 -45.30
C GLY A 217 -10.43 17.09 -44.49
N PRO A 218 -10.66 17.48 -43.21
CA PRO A 218 -9.60 17.99 -42.34
C PRO A 218 -8.42 17.02 -42.17
N MET A 219 -8.68 15.71 -41.99
CA MET A 219 -7.62 14.73 -41.77
C MET A 219 -6.72 14.55 -43.00
N VAL A 220 -7.29 14.40 -44.19
CA VAL A 220 -6.51 14.26 -45.44
C VAL A 220 -5.64 15.50 -45.69
N ARG A 221 -6.17 16.70 -45.40
CA ARG A 221 -5.41 17.95 -45.53
C ARG A 221 -4.25 18.03 -44.55
N ASP A 222 -4.43 17.54 -43.32
CA ASP A 222 -3.36 17.49 -42.33
C ASP A 222 -2.27 16.47 -42.68
N MET A 223 -2.63 15.40 -43.39
CA MET A 223 -1.75 14.30 -43.80
C MET A 223 -1.02 14.53 -45.14
N VAL A 224 -1.04 15.76 -45.67
CA VAL A 224 -0.27 16.08 -46.88
C VAL A 224 1.23 15.79 -46.65
N ASP A 225 1.75 16.16 -45.48
CA ASP A 225 3.11 15.86 -45.05
C ASP A 225 3.12 14.89 -43.85
N LEU A 226 3.63 13.68 -44.09
CA LEU A 226 3.76 12.62 -43.09
C LEU A 226 5.23 12.18 -42.91
N ASP A 227 6.20 13.03 -43.28
CA ASP A 227 7.61 12.72 -43.07
C ASP A 227 7.99 12.84 -41.59
N HIS A 228 7.92 11.71 -40.88
CA HIS A 228 8.21 11.62 -39.46
C HIS A 228 8.94 10.31 -39.14
N PRO A 229 10.03 10.30 -38.34
CA PRO A 229 10.84 9.09 -38.09
C PRO A 229 10.02 7.89 -37.63
N VAL A 230 9.00 8.08 -36.80
CA VAL A 230 8.16 6.97 -36.31
C VAL A 230 7.25 6.42 -37.41
N LEU A 231 6.63 7.29 -38.21
CA LEU A 231 5.82 6.84 -39.36
C LEU A 231 6.70 6.19 -40.42
N ASN A 232 7.93 6.68 -40.58
CA ASN A 232 8.92 6.12 -41.49
C ASN A 232 9.36 4.72 -41.04
N ALA A 233 9.62 4.53 -39.74
CA ALA A 233 9.96 3.24 -39.14
C ALA A 233 8.83 2.20 -39.29
N LEU A 234 7.58 2.64 -39.08
CA LEU A 234 6.39 1.82 -39.34
C LEU A 234 6.25 1.49 -40.83
N GLY A 235 6.59 2.43 -41.70
CA GLY A 235 6.62 2.26 -43.15
C GLY A 235 7.81 1.45 -43.68
N GLY A 236 8.65 0.89 -42.80
CA GLY A 236 9.76 0.02 -43.19
C GLY A 236 11.10 0.71 -43.45
N HIS A 237 11.24 2.00 -43.13
CA HIS A 237 12.54 2.68 -43.20
C HIS A 237 13.51 2.11 -42.16
N ALA A 238 14.62 1.52 -42.62
CA ALA A 238 15.52 0.71 -41.78
C ALA A 238 16.20 1.53 -40.67
N ASP A 239 16.78 2.69 -41.01
CA ASP A 239 17.53 3.52 -40.06
C ASP A 239 16.62 4.09 -38.97
N ASP A 240 15.43 4.58 -39.35
CA ASP A 240 14.46 5.09 -38.37
C ASP A 240 13.94 3.96 -37.47
N ARG A 241 13.76 2.75 -38.02
CA ARG A 241 13.34 1.57 -37.24
C ARG A 241 14.42 1.12 -36.26
N GLU A 242 15.69 1.15 -36.66
CA GLU A 242 16.81 0.87 -35.78
C GLU A 242 16.90 1.93 -34.66
N GLN A 243 16.77 3.21 -35.00
CA GLN A 243 16.79 4.30 -34.03
C GLN A 243 15.61 4.23 -33.04
N ALA A 244 14.41 3.90 -33.51
CA ALA A 244 13.22 3.74 -32.68
C ALA A 244 13.34 2.56 -31.71
N ARG A 245 13.92 1.44 -32.17
CA ARG A 245 14.12 0.20 -31.39
C ARG A 245 15.39 0.19 -30.55
N ALA A 246 16.25 1.21 -30.69
CA ALA A 246 17.48 1.31 -29.94
C ALA A 246 17.18 1.22 -28.44
N ARG A 247 17.74 0.21 -27.78
CA ARG A 247 17.53 0.00 -26.34
C ARG A 247 18.08 1.20 -25.57
N ARG A 248 17.23 1.82 -24.77
CA ARG A 248 17.61 2.85 -23.80
C ARG A 248 17.50 2.26 -22.41
N GLU A 249 18.56 2.38 -21.62
CA GLU A 249 18.54 1.92 -20.23
C GLU A 249 17.45 2.64 -19.45
N ALA A 250 16.72 1.89 -18.63
CA ALA A 250 15.70 2.48 -17.78
C ALA A 250 16.37 3.40 -16.75
N PRO A 251 15.89 4.64 -16.58
CA PRO A 251 16.44 5.54 -15.58
C PRO A 251 16.26 4.95 -14.17
N ALA A 252 17.30 5.04 -13.33
CA ALA A 252 17.21 4.64 -11.94
C ALA A 252 16.24 5.58 -11.20
N VAL A 253 15.22 5.01 -10.58
CA VAL A 253 14.25 5.74 -9.77
C VAL A 253 14.76 5.77 -8.34
N THR A 254 15.08 6.96 -7.81
CA THR A 254 15.43 7.13 -6.39
C THR A 254 14.22 6.82 -5.53
N ASP A 255 14.39 6.11 -4.42
CA ASP A 255 13.30 5.84 -3.47
C ASP A 255 12.64 7.15 -3.00
N PRO A 256 11.30 7.26 -2.96
CA PRO A 256 10.59 8.45 -2.46
C PRO A 256 11.09 8.96 -1.10
N ASP A 257 11.54 8.06 -0.23
CA ASP A 257 12.02 8.39 1.11
C ASP A 257 13.44 9.00 1.13
N ASP A 258 14.19 8.85 0.03
CA ASP A 258 15.53 9.41 -0.20
C ASP A 258 15.51 10.69 -1.03
N ARG A 259 14.36 11.05 -1.62
CA ARG A 259 14.25 12.24 -2.46
C ARG A 259 14.26 13.53 -1.62
N ALA A 260 14.96 14.54 -2.15
CA ALA A 260 14.82 15.89 -1.64
C ALA A 260 13.40 16.42 -1.93
N PRO A 261 12.72 17.12 -1.00
CA PRO A 261 11.37 17.64 -1.22
C PRO A 261 11.22 18.47 -2.51
N ALA A 262 12.26 19.24 -2.87
CA ALA A 262 12.26 20.03 -4.10
C ALA A 262 12.20 19.20 -5.40
N SER A 263 12.61 17.93 -5.35
CA SER A 263 12.54 16.98 -6.47
C SER A 263 11.22 16.23 -6.56
N GLU A 264 10.35 16.34 -5.55
CA GLU A 264 9.03 15.73 -5.55
C GLU A 264 8.02 16.65 -6.23
N THR A 265 7.88 16.42 -7.52
CA THR A 265 7.17 17.32 -8.42
C THR A 265 5.87 16.77 -8.98
N LEU A 266 5.50 15.55 -8.57
CA LEU A 266 4.28 14.88 -9.03
C LEU A 266 3.04 15.66 -8.62
N LEU A 267 2.07 15.76 -9.52
CA LEU A 267 0.85 16.54 -9.30
C LEU A 267 -0.19 15.77 -8.50
N LEU A 268 -0.26 14.45 -8.66
CA LEU A 268 -0.97 13.60 -7.72
C LEU A 268 -0.16 12.33 -7.42
N ASP A 269 -0.62 11.57 -6.43
CA ASP A 269 0.06 10.37 -5.95
C ASP A 269 0.32 9.36 -7.07
N ALA A 270 1.45 8.66 -6.96
CA ALA A 270 1.85 7.62 -7.88
C ALA A 270 2.51 6.47 -7.13
N ASP A 271 2.25 5.25 -7.58
CA ASP A 271 2.99 4.06 -7.13
C ASP A 271 4.33 3.91 -7.85
N ALA A 272 5.10 2.89 -7.47
CA ALA A 272 6.41 2.60 -8.06
C ALA A 272 6.34 2.28 -9.58
N GLU A 273 5.28 1.65 -10.06
CA GLU A 273 5.11 1.31 -11.49
C GLU A 273 4.87 2.57 -12.32
N GLN A 274 3.98 3.43 -11.84
CA GLN A 274 3.69 4.74 -12.42
C GLN A 274 4.92 5.65 -12.37
N GLU A 275 5.66 5.70 -11.26
CA GLU A 275 6.90 6.46 -11.16
C GLU A 275 7.97 5.97 -12.14
N ALA A 276 8.10 4.66 -12.34
CA ALA A 276 9.03 4.10 -13.34
C ALA A 276 8.65 4.50 -14.77
N VAL A 277 7.36 4.55 -15.10
CA VAL A 277 6.85 5.08 -16.37
C VAL A 277 7.19 6.57 -16.50
N LEU A 278 6.91 7.36 -15.46
CA LEU A 278 7.17 8.80 -15.44
C LEU A 278 8.65 9.14 -15.58
N ALA A 279 9.54 8.35 -14.97
CA ALA A 279 10.99 8.52 -15.11
C ALA A 279 11.46 8.30 -16.55
N ARG A 280 10.93 7.29 -17.25
CA ARG A 280 11.21 7.06 -18.69
C ARG A 280 10.68 8.21 -19.56
N ILE A 281 9.48 8.71 -19.26
CA ILE A 281 8.90 9.88 -19.94
C ILE A 281 9.81 11.10 -19.76
N ALA A 282 10.25 11.38 -18.53
CA ALA A 282 11.14 12.50 -18.21
C ALA A 282 12.50 12.38 -18.93
N ALA A 283 13.02 11.16 -19.08
CA ALA A 283 14.23 10.86 -19.84
C ALA A 283 14.06 11.00 -21.38
N GLY A 284 12.87 11.33 -21.87
CA GLY A 284 12.60 11.53 -23.30
C GLY A 284 12.41 10.24 -24.09
N HIS A 285 12.05 9.14 -23.44
CA HIS A 285 11.77 7.87 -24.11
C HIS A 285 10.36 7.90 -24.72
N SER A 286 10.24 7.44 -25.97
CA SER A 286 8.96 7.00 -26.52
C SER A 286 8.67 5.60 -26.00
N LEU A 287 7.43 5.33 -25.57
CA LEU A 287 7.04 4.08 -24.93
C LEU A 287 5.54 3.83 -25.08
N VAL A 288 5.16 2.56 -24.94
CA VAL A 288 3.77 2.12 -24.85
C VAL A 288 3.50 1.71 -23.41
N VAL A 289 2.38 2.15 -22.85
CA VAL A 289 1.95 1.85 -21.49
C VAL A 289 0.62 1.10 -21.54
N SER A 290 0.66 -0.20 -21.22
CA SER A 290 -0.55 -0.99 -21.05
C SER A 290 -1.19 -0.60 -19.72
N THR A 291 -2.38 -0.01 -19.77
CA THR A 291 -3.09 0.50 -18.59
C THR A 291 -4.27 -0.42 -18.27
N LEU A 292 -4.03 -1.46 -17.48
CA LEU A 292 -5.08 -2.41 -17.09
C LEU A 292 -6.18 -1.68 -16.29
N PRO A 293 -7.41 -2.22 -16.24
CA PRO A 293 -8.52 -1.55 -15.57
C PRO A 293 -8.23 -1.15 -14.12
N GLY A 294 -8.39 0.14 -13.81
CA GLY A 294 -8.22 0.68 -12.47
C GLY A 294 -6.79 1.01 -12.04
N THR A 295 -5.80 0.87 -12.93
CA THR A 295 -4.37 1.10 -12.63
C THR A 295 -3.90 2.55 -12.66
N GLY A 296 -4.83 3.49 -12.85
CA GLY A 296 -4.53 4.92 -12.82
C GLY A 296 -3.90 5.48 -14.11
N GLY A 297 -4.24 4.97 -15.30
CA GLY A 297 -3.74 5.54 -16.56
C GLY A 297 -3.87 7.08 -16.67
N THR A 298 -5.05 7.63 -16.32
CA THR A 298 -5.25 9.10 -16.28
C THR A 298 -4.39 9.79 -15.22
N GLN A 299 -4.15 9.13 -14.07
CA GLN A 299 -3.28 9.63 -12.99
C GLN A 299 -1.84 9.81 -13.52
N THR A 300 -1.33 8.80 -14.22
CA THR A 300 -0.02 8.83 -14.90
C THR A 300 0.05 9.94 -15.95
N VAL A 301 -1.00 10.13 -16.77
CA VAL A 301 -1.07 11.23 -17.76
C VAL A 301 -0.94 12.60 -17.08
N ILE A 302 -1.65 12.85 -15.98
CA ILE A 302 -1.58 14.13 -15.27
C ILE A 302 -0.17 14.38 -14.72
N ASN A 303 0.45 13.38 -14.13
CA ASN A 303 1.82 13.49 -13.62
C ASN A 303 2.84 13.73 -14.75
N ALA A 304 2.67 13.07 -15.91
CA ALA A 304 3.50 13.30 -17.08
C ALA A 304 3.36 14.75 -17.59
N LEU A 305 2.14 15.27 -17.68
CA LEU A 305 1.89 16.67 -18.04
C LEU A 305 2.57 17.63 -17.07
N GLY A 306 2.48 17.37 -15.76
CA GLY A 306 3.17 18.16 -14.74
C GLY A 306 4.69 18.20 -14.94
N ALA A 307 5.30 17.06 -15.26
CA ALA A 307 6.73 16.96 -15.55
C ALA A 307 7.13 17.71 -16.83
N PHE A 308 6.37 17.53 -17.92
CA PHE A 308 6.63 18.21 -19.19
C PHE A 308 6.51 19.72 -19.08
N VAL A 309 5.41 20.23 -18.51
CA VAL A 309 5.17 21.67 -18.38
C VAL A 309 6.24 22.31 -17.49
N ARG A 310 6.66 21.62 -16.41
CA ARG A 310 7.75 22.11 -15.54
C ARG A 310 9.09 22.19 -16.26
N ALA A 311 9.34 21.28 -17.21
CA ALA A 311 10.49 21.33 -18.10
C ALA A 311 10.34 22.35 -19.26
N GLY A 312 9.24 23.12 -19.31
CA GLY A 312 8.97 24.08 -20.38
C GLY A 312 8.58 23.43 -21.71
N LYS A 313 8.21 22.14 -21.69
CA LYS A 313 7.82 21.38 -22.88
C LYS A 313 6.33 21.55 -23.19
N ARG A 314 6.00 21.51 -24.48
CA ARG A 314 4.64 21.54 -25.00
C ARG A 314 4.14 20.14 -25.28
N VAL A 315 2.90 19.85 -24.90
CA VAL A 315 2.33 18.51 -24.99
C VAL A 315 0.99 18.53 -25.71
N LEU A 316 0.81 17.60 -26.63
CA LEU A 316 -0.50 17.29 -27.22
C LEU A 316 -1.04 16.02 -26.56
N VAL A 317 -2.24 16.07 -25.99
CA VAL A 317 -2.94 14.92 -25.44
C VAL A 317 -4.10 14.60 -26.37
N VAL A 318 -4.11 13.37 -26.90
CA VAL A 318 -5.12 12.93 -27.84
C VAL A 318 -5.83 11.72 -27.29
N SER A 319 -7.16 11.73 -27.30
CA SER A 319 -8.00 10.56 -27.03
C SER A 319 -9.28 10.65 -27.83
N ALA A 320 -9.73 9.53 -28.40
CA ALA A 320 -11.03 9.48 -29.07
C ALA A 320 -12.20 9.64 -28.09
N ARG A 321 -11.99 9.43 -26.78
CA ARG A 321 -13.08 9.47 -25.79
C ARG A 321 -13.20 10.85 -25.16
N ARG A 322 -14.39 11.44 -25.24
CA ARG A 322 -14.64 12.75 -24.61
C ARG A 322 -14.50 12.70 -23.09
N SER A 323 -14.93 11.61 -22.46
CA SER A 323 -14.82 11.41 -21.01
C SER A 323 -13.38 11.37 -20.52
N THR A 324 -12.45 10.80 -21.30
CA THR A 324 -11.01 10.82 -21.00
C THR A 324 -10.46 12.24 -21.02
N LEU A 325 -10.74 13.01 -22.08
CA LEU A 325 -10.27 14.39 -22.24
C LEU A 325 -10.84 15.32 -21.14
N ASP A 326 -12.15 15.24 -20.91
CA ASP A 326 -12.82 16.01 -19.86
C ASP A 326 -12.30 15.58 -18.46
N GLY A 327 -11.99 14.29 -18.26
CA GLY A 327 -11.37 13.76 -17.05
C GLY A 327 -9.96 14.30 -16.80
N VAL A 328 -9.14 14.45 -17.84
CA VAL A 328 -7.82 15.11 -17.75
C VAL A 328 -7.99 16.57 -17.34
N ALA A 329 -8.87 17.32 -18.02
CA ALA A 329 -9.13 18.72 -17.70
C ALA A 329 -9.66 18.91 -16.27
N HIS A 330 -10.56 18.02 -15.83
CA HIS A 330 -11.14 18.03 -14.48
C HIS A 330 -10.08 17.76 -13.40
N ARG A 331 -9.20 16.77 -13.59
CA ARG A 331 -8.13 16.46 -12.63
C ARG A 331 -7.10 17.59 -12.53
N LEU A 332 -6.74 18.22 -13.65
CA LEU A 332 -5.89 19.41 -13.65
C LEU A 332 -6.54 20.55 -12.86
N ALA A 333 -7.85 20.79 -13.04
CA ALA A 333 -8.57 21.78 -12.24
C ALA A 333 -8.57 21.45 -10.75
N GLY A 334 -8.73 20.17 -10.39
CA GLY A 334 -8.70 19.67 -9.01
C GLY A 334 -7.38 19.93 -8.26
N VAL A 335 -6.26 20.03 -8.98
CA VAL A 335 -4.94 20.38 -8.41
C VAL A 335 -4.58 21.86 -8.59
N GLY A 336 -5.55 22.72 -8.93
CA GLY A 336 -5.35 24.17 -9.09
C GLY A 336 -4.76 24.60 -10.43
N LEU A 337 -4.74 23.72 -11.43
CA LEU A 337 -4.21 23.96 -12.77
C LEU A 337 -5.34 24.12 -13.81
N GLU A 338 -6.45 24.77 -13.43
CA GLU A 338 -7.55 25.06 -14.36
C GLU A 338 -7.06 25.87 -15.58
N GLY A 339 -7.49 25.47 -16.77
CA GLY A 339 -7.09 26.11 -18.04
C GLY A 339 -5.64 25.83 -18.45
N LEU A 340 -4.94 24.88 -17.82
CA LEU A 340 -3.62 24.44 -18.29
C LEU A 340 -3.70 23.71 -19.64
N ALA A 341 -4.71 22.87 -19.80
CA ALA A 341 -5.01 22.17 -21.04
C ALA A 341 -6.07 22.93 -21.84
N VAL A 342 -5.79 23.19 -23.11
CA VAL A 342 -6.63 23.96 -24.02
C VAL A 342 -7.17 23.06 -25.13
N SER A 343 -8.46 23.17 -25.42
CA SER A 343 -9.10 22.44 -26.51
C SER A 343 -9.34 23.32 -27.74
N PRO A 344 -9.23 22.81 -28.99
CA PRO A 344 -9.50 23.58 -30.20
C PRO A 344 -10.89 24.25 -30.19
N GLY A 345 -11.93 23.46 -29.94
CA GLY A 345 -13.32 23.94 -29.91
C GLY A 345 -13.69 24.86 -28.74
N ALA A 346 -12.85 24.98 -27.70
CA ALA A 346 -13.08 25.90 -26.57
C ALA A 346 -11.88 26.80 -26.24
N VAL A 347 -10.99 27.02 -27.20
CA VAL A 347 -9.69 27.71 -27.04
C VAL A 347 -9.84 29.05 -26.32
N ARG A 348 -10.85 29.86 -26.69
CA ARG A 348 -11.13 31.15 -26.05
C ARG A 348 -11.45 31.02 -24.57
N ARG A 349 -12.35 30.09 -24.21
CA ARG A 349 -12.80 29.88 -22.84
C ARG A 349 -11.63 29.39 -21.98
N ASP A 350 -10.87 28.43 -22.51
CA ASP A 350 -9.79 27.77 -21.79
C ASP A 350 -8.62 28.76 -21.55
N LEU A 351 -8.30 29.62 -22.54
CA LEU A 351 -7.30 30.69 -22.37
C LEU A 351 -7.73 31.77 -21.38
N ILE A 352 -9.02 32.15 -21.34
CA ILE A 352 -9.52 33.08 -20.32
C ILE A 352 -9.35 32.49 -18.91
N LYS A 353 -9.60 31.18 -18.75
CA LYS A 353 -9.33 30.47 -17.49
C LYS A 353 -7.84 30.44 -17.17
N ALA A 354 -6.98 30.17 -18.16
CA ALA A 354 -5.52 30.16 -17.99
C ALA A 354 -4.99 31.53 -17.50
N ILE A 355 -5.44 32.63 -18.11
CA ILE A 355 -5.12 33.99 -17.68
C ILE A 355 -5.63 34.21 -16.25
N GLY A 356 -6.89 33.86 -15.98
CA GLY A 356 -7.48 33.98 -14.65
C GLY A 356 -6.71 33.22 -13.56
N ARG A 357 -6.18 32.03 -13.88
CA ARG A 357 -5.30 31.25 -13.00
C ARG A 357 -3.97 31.96 -12.79
N ASN A 358 -3.30 32.40 -13.85
CA ASN A 358 -2.00 33.07 -13.77
C ASN A 358 -2.08 34.37 -12.95
N GLU A 359 -3.13 35.18 -13.11
CA GLU A 359 -3.30 36.44 -12.36
C GLU A 359 -3.58 36.22 -10.86
N LYS A 360 -4.17 35.08 -10.49
CA LYS A 360 -4.53 34.75 -9.10
C LYS A 360 -3.45 33.95 -8.36
N ALA A 361 -2.52 33.32 -9.09
CA ALA A 361 -1.55 32.42 -8.49
C ALA A 361 -0.58 33.17 -7.56
N THR A 362 -0.34 32.60 -6.37
CA THR A 362 0.59 33.12 -5.37
C THR A 362 1.61 32.05 -5.00
N ARG A 363 2.79 32.48 -4.53
CA ARG A 363 3.84 31.54 -4.14
C ARG A 363 3.40 30.77 -2.88
N PRO A 364 3.33 29.43 -2.91
CA PRO A 364 3.04 28.64 -1.72
C PRO A 364 4.21 28.72 -0.71
N LYS A 365 3.89 28.69 0.59
CA LYS A 365 4.87 28.66 1.68
C LYS A 365 5.27 27.21 1.98
N ALA A 366 6.28 26.69 1.27
CA ALA A 366 6.67 25.28 1.38
C ALA A 366 7.75 24.98 2.45
N THR A 367 8.57 25.97 2.82
CA THR A 367 9.81 25.74 3.61
C THR A 367 9.58 24.99 4.92
N GLU A 368 8.61 25.40 5.74
CA GLU A 368 8.34 24.76 7.03
C GLU A 368 7.83 23.32 6.88
N ILE A 369 7.04 23.06 5.83
CA ILE A 369 6.49 21.74 5.52
C ILE A 369 7.61 20.82 5.02
N ASP A 370 8.46 21.31 4.11
CA ASP A 370 9.57 20.54 3.56
C ASP A 370 10.60 20.19 4.66
N GLU A 371 10.92 21.13 5.55
CA GLU A 371 11.78 20.87 6.70
C GLU A 371 11.17 19.85 7.67
N ALA A 372 9.86 19.93 7.92
CA ALA A 372 9.17 18.94 8.74
C ALA A 372 9.16 17.55 8.07
N LEU A 373 8.96 17.49 6.76
CA LEU A 373 8.95 16.25 5.99
C LEU A 373 10.29 15.53 6.07
N VAL A 374 11.40 16.25 5.85
CA VAL A 374 12.76 15.70 5.93
C VAL A 374 13.04 15.15 7.34
N ARG A 375 12.69 15.91 8.39
CA ARG A 375 12.88 15.44 9.77
C ARG A 375 12.06 14.19 10.07
N LEU A 376 10.78 14.17 9.69
CA LEU A 376 9.88 13.04 9.96
C LEU A 376 10.30 11.79 9.19
N ARG A 377 10.72 11.93 7.92
CA ARG A 377 11.28 10.83 7.14
C ARG A 377 12.52 10.27 7.80
N ALA A 378 13.48 11.11 8.18
CA ALA A 378 14.70 10.65 8.85
C ALA A 378 14.37 9.82 10.10
N VAL A 379 13.57 10.37 11.02
CA VAL A 379 13.23 9.68 12.28
C VAL A 379 12.46 8.37 12.05
N LEU A 380 11.49 8.34 11.13
CA LEU A 380 10.70 7.13 10.87
C LEU A 380 11.52 6.06 10.13
N ARG A 381 12.45 6.46 9.26
CA ARG A 381 13.38 5.53 8.61
C ARG A 381 14.38 4.97 9.60
N ASP A 382 14.95 5.80 10.45
CA ASP A 382 15.87 5.37 11.50
C ASP A 382 15.17 4.36 12.43
N TYR A 383 13.90 4.61 12.79
CA TYR A 383 13.09 3.66 13.55
C TYR A 383 12.88 2.33 12.80
N ARG A 384 12.42 2.37 11.53
CA ARG A 384 12.20 1.15 10.73
C ARG A 384 13.49 0.35 10.54
N ALA A 385 14.60 1.03 10.29
CA ALA A 385 15.91 0.43 10.15
C ALA A 385 16.34 -0.22 11.48
N ALA A 386 16.20 0.47 12.61
CA ALA A 386 16.53 -0.07 13.92
C ALA A 386 15.71 -1.31 14.31
N VAL A 387 14.43 -1.38 13.88
CA VAL A 387 13.56 -2.54 14.13
C VAL A 387 13.98 -3.76 13.30
N THR A 388 14.41 -3.55 12.04
CA THR A 388 14.61 -4.63 11.06
C THR A 388 16.06 -5.02 10.81
N GLN A 389 17.03 -4.15 11.12
CA GLN A 389 18.44 -4.44 10.91
C GLN A 389 19.03 -5.31 12.02
N PRO A 390 20.03 -6.16 11.72
CA PRO A 390 20.72 -6.95 12.73
C PRO A 390 21.39 -6.09 13.80
N VAL A 391 21.27 -6.49 15.07
CA VAL A 391 21.88 -5.80 16.20
C VAL A 391 23.34 -6.23 16.36
N GLY A 392 24.28 -5.34 16.05
CA GLY A 392 25.71 -5.66 16.13
C GLY A 392 26.10 -6.80 15.17
N ARG A 393 26.81 -7.81 15.66
CA ARG A 393 27.24 -8.98 14.86
C ARG A 393 26.41 -10.24 15.10
N THR A 394 25.22 -10.10 15.70
CA THR A 394 24.37 -11.25 16.06
C THR A 394 23.59 -11.82 14.88
N GLY A 395 23.49 -11.10 13.76
CA GLY A 395 22.70 -11.53 12.61
C GLY A 395 21.18 -11.52 12.85
N ALA A 396 20.71 -11.10 14.03
CA ALA A 396 19.30 -11.07 14.39
C ALA A 396 18.85 -9.64 14.71
N SER A 397 17.64 -9.28 14.28
CA SER A 397 17.04 -7.96 14.47
C SER A 397 16.18 -7.88 15.74
N VAL A 398 15.77 -6.66 16.08
CA VAL A 398 14.79 -6.43 17.15
C VAL A 398 13.45 -7.08 16.82
N LEU A 399 13.04 -7.06 15.55
CA LEU A 399 11.83 -7.73 15.07
C LEU A 399 11.93 -9.26 15.23
N ASP A 400 13.09 -9.85 14.96
CA ASP A 400 13.31 -11.28 15.20
C ASP A 400 13.21 -11.61 16.69
N ALA A 401 13.73 -10.73 17.55
CA ALA A 401 13.63 -10.89 19.00
C ALA A 401 12.17 -10.86 19.49
N THR A 402 11.38 -9.88 19.07
CA THR A 402 9.95 -9.83 19.47
C THR A 402 9.17 -11.02 18.94
N ARG A 403 9.42 -11.47 17.70
CA ARG A 403 8.81 -12.69 17.14
C ARG A 403 9.14 -13.94 17.94
N GLN A 404 10.41 -14.17 18.24
CA GLN A 404 10.84 -15.37 18.96
C GLN A 404 10.39 -15.36 20.42
N LEU A 405 10.44 -14.20 21.08
CA LEU A 405 9.93 -14.07 22.45
C LEU A 405 8.41 -14.29 22.51
N THR A 406 7.65 -13.77 21.54
CA THR A 406 6.21 -14.06 21.45
C THR A 406 5.96 -15.54 21.19
N ARG A 407 6.72 -16.19 20.30
CA ARG A 407 6.61 -17.65 20.07
C ARG A 407 6.82 -18.45 21.35
N LEU A 408 7.85 -18.10 22.13
CA LEU A 408 8.14 -18.73 23.42
C LEU A 408 7.05 -18.45 24.47
N ALA A 409 6.45 -17.26 24.46
CA ALA A 409 5.35 -16.90 25.35
C ALA A 409 4.06 -17.68 25.06
N LEU A 410 3.89 -18.20 23.84
CA LEU A 410 2.76 -19.04 23.45
C LEU A 410 2.91 -20.52 23.85
N HIS A 411 4.02 -20.92 24.47
CA HIS A 411 4.20 -22.27 25.02
C HIS A 411 3.24 -22.50 26.21
N ALA A 412 2.85 -23.76 26.45
CA ALA A 412 1.96 -24.12 27.57
C ALA A 412 2.52 -23.71 28.95
N VAL A 413 3.85 -23.73 29.09
CA VAL A 413 4.57 -23.18 30.24
C VAL A 413 5.70 -22.28 29.72
N PRO A 414 5.49 -20.95 29.67
CA PRO A 414 6.49 -20.03 29.14
C PRO A 414 7.79 -20.02 29.95
N PRO A 415 8.95 -19.81 29.29
CA PRO A 415 10.21 -19.56 29.99
C PRO A 415 10.13 -18.25 30.78
N SER A 416 10.85 -18.19 31.91
CA SER A 416 10.72 -17.10 32.87
C SER A 416 12.04 -16.66 33.51
N THR A 417 13.17 -17.00 32.90
CA THR A 417 14.49 -16.64 33.43
C THR A 417 14.70 -15.12 33.56
N GLY A 418 15.22 -14.70 34.72
CA GLY A 418 15.67 -13.33 34.95
C GLY A 418 17.10 -13.05 34.47
N ALA A 419 17.80 -14.07 33.97
CA ALA A 419 19.20 -13.94 33.56
C ALA A 419 19.35 -13.08 32.31
N ARG A 420 20.43 -12.28 32.26
CA ARG A 420 20.80 -11.45 31.11
C ARG A 420 22.25 -11.67 30.71
N LEU A 421 22.45 -11.79 29.40
CA LEU A 421 23.75 -12.04 28.78
C LEU A 421 24.44 -10.72 28.38
N SER A 422 25.77 -10.79 28.31
CA SER A 422 26.58 -9.69 27.77
C SER A 422 26.56 -9.71 26.23
N MET A 423 26.91 -8.59 25.59
CA MET A 423 26.94 -8.52 24.12
C MET A 423 27.94 -9.54 23.51
N ASP A 424 29.09 -9.74 24.15
CA ASP A 424 30.09 -10.74 23.72
C ASP A 424 29.53 -12.18 23.79
N ALA A 425 28.74 -12.49 24.81
CA ALA A 425 28.05 -13.80 24.88
C ALA A 425 26.97 -13.94 23.79
N LEU A 426 26.23 -12.88 23.49
CA LEU A 426 25.23 -12.87 22.41
C LEU A 426 25.89 -13.12 21.04
N GLU A 427 27.01 -12.44 20.77
CA GLU A 427 27.75 -12.59 19.50
C GLU A 427 28.40 -13.97 19.35
N ARG A 428 28.88 -14.59 20.44
CA ARG A 428 29.41 -15.97 20.41
C ARG A 428 28.33 -17.01 20.11
N LEU A 429 27.10 -16.74 20.55
CA LEU A 429 25.94 -17.63 20.42
C LEU A 429 25.02 -17.25 19.25
N SER A 430 25.49 -16.42 18.32
CA SER A 430 24.66 -15.87 17.25
C SER A 430 24.30 -16.87 16.14
N GLY A 431 25.21 -17.78 15.83
CA GLY A 431 25.05 -18.76 14.75
C GLY A 431 24.09 -19.89 15.10
N ASP A 432 24.61 -20.93 15.76
CA ASP A 432 23.80 -22.08 16.20
C ASP A 432 23.93 -22.23 17.73
N ARG A 433 22.79 -22.21 18.41
CA ARG A 433 22.69 -22.39 19.86
C ARG A 433 22.40 -23.84 20.26
N SER A 434 22.25 -24.75 19.29
CA SER A 434 21.95 -26.16 19.52
C SER A 434 22.98 -26.84 20.42
N ASP A 435 24.27 -26.55 20.23
CA ASP A 435 25.33 -27.13 21.05
C ASP A 435 25.25 -26.65 22.51
N ALA A 436 24.98 -25.36 22.73
CA ALA A 436 24.79 -24.78 24.06
C ALA A 436 23.51 -25.33 24.73
N ALA A 437 22.42 -25.47 23.97
CA ALA A 437 21.18 -26.08 24.44
C ALA A 437 21.39 -27.54 24.84
N GLN A 438 22.08 -28.35 24.01
CA GLN A 438 22.41 -29.73 24.30
C GLN A 438 23.30 -29.88 25.54
N ALA A 439 24.29 -29.00 25.69
CA ALA A 439 25.15 -28.97 26.87
C ALA A 439 24.34 -28.64 28.14
N LEU A 440 23.42 -27.67 28.07
CA LEU A 440 22.51 -27.34 29.17
C LEU A 440 21.54 -28.49 29.52
N THR A 441 20.95 -29.14 28.51
CA THR A 441 20.09 -30.33 28.70
C THR A 441 20.87 -31.47 29.35
N ARG A 442 22.13 -31.70 28.92
CA ARG A 442 23.01 -32.69 29.55
C ARG A 442 23.31 -32.33 31.00
N ALA A 443 23.61 -31.05 31.30
CA ALA A 443 23.81 -30.59 32.67
C ALA A 443 22.56 -30.83 33.54
N ALA A 444 21.37 -30.53 33.02
CA ALA A 444 20.10 -30.77 33.71
C ALA A 444 19.87 -32.25 34.02
N ARG A 445 20.13 -33.14 33.05
CA ARG A 445 20.03 -34.59 33.21
C ARG A 445 20.95 -35.13 34.30
N LEU A 446 22.18 -34.59 34.35
CA LEU A 446 23.17 -34.91 35.38
C LEU A 446 22.84 -34.28 36.76
N GLY A 447 21.76 -33.50 36.87
CA GLY A 447 21.27 -32.96 38.12
C GLY A 447 21.84 -31.60 38.51
N GLU A 448 22.45 -30.86 37.58
CA GLU A 448 23.03 -29.52 37.84
C GLU A 448 22.01 -28.53 38.44
N PHE A 449 20.77 -28.60 37.99
CA PHE A 449 19.70 -27.68 38.42
C PHE A 449 18.81 -28.26 39.52
N ARG A 450 19.14 -29.42 40.12
CA ARG A 450 18.31 -30.01 41.20
C ARG A 450 18.51 -29.34 42.56
N PHE A 451 19.61 -28.60 42.73
CA PHE A 451 19.98 -28.00 44.00
C PHE A 451 20.47 -26.57 43.77
N GLY A 452 19.92 -25.62 44.52
CA GLY A 452 20.32 -24.22 44.51
C GLY A 452 21.27 -23.86 45.66
N PRO A 453 21.67 -22.57 45.76
CA PRO A 453 22.56 -22.06 46.81
C PRO A 453 22.08 -22.32 48.24
N ASP A 454 20.76 -22.36 48.44
CA ASP A 454 20.14 -22.51 49.77
C ASP A 454 19.78 -23.98 50.12
N ASP A 455 19.80 -24.89 49.13
CA ASP A 455 19.37 -26.29 49.31
C ASP A 455 20.49 -27.23 49.75
N SER A 456 21.74 -26.91 49.40
CA SER A 456 22.88 -27.75 49.70
C SER A 456 24.11 -26.92 50.06
N PRO A 457 24.76 -27.18 51.21
CA PRO A 457 26.06 -26.58 51.54
C PRO A 457 27.18 -26.97 50.55
N TRP A 458 26.93 -27.96 49.68
CA TRP A 458 27.82 -28.37 48.59
C TRP A 458 27.65 -27.54 47.31
N TYR A 459 26.66 -26.64 47.25
CA TYR A 459 26.42 -25.82 46.06
C TYR A 459 27.61 -24.92 45.73
N GLY A 460 28.06 -24.95 44.47
CA GLY A 460 29.19 -24.15 43.99
C GLY A 460 30.57 -24.65 44.40
N VAL A 461 30.66 -25.77 45.13
CA VAL A 461 31.94 -26.42 45.47
C VAL A 461 32.41 -27.25 44.28
N SER A 462 33.68 -27.12 43.93
CA SER A 462 34.31 -27.86 42.82
C SER A 462 35.41 -28.75 43.38
N PHE A 463 35.45 -30.00 42.93
CA PHE A 463 36.50 -30.95 43.33
C PHE A 463 37.23 -31.47 42.10
N ASP A 464 38.54 -31.64 42.22
CA ASP A 464 39.38 -32.17 41.14
C ASP A 464 39.16 -33.68 40.88
N SER A 465 38.47 -34.39 41.78
CA SER A 465 38.20 -35.83 41.65
C SER A 465 37.03 -36.28 42.54
N ALA A 466 36.37 -37.36 42.14
CA ALA A 466 35.35 -38.03 42.95
C ALA A 466 35.90 -38.52 44.30
N GLU A 467 37.16 -38.95 44.34
CA GLU A 467 37.84 -39.39 45.58
C GLU A 467 37.96 -38.25 46.60
N LYS A 468 38.36 -37.04 46.15
CA LYS A 468 38.43 -35.86 47.02
C LYS A 468 37.05 -35.43 47.53
N ALA A 469 36.02 -35.51 46.70
CA ALA A 469 34.64 -35.18 47.09
C ALA A 469 34.09 -36.17 48.13
N GLN A 470 34.31 -37.46 47.92
CA GLN A 470 33.94 -38.52 48.85
C GLN A 470 34.68 -38.38 50.18
N HIS A 471 35.99 -38.11 50.15
CA HIS A 471 36.80 -37.86 51.34
C HIS A 471 36.30 -36.65 52.15
N ALA A 472 35.96 -35.54 51.49
CA ALA A 472 35.40 -34.36 52.15
C ALA A 472 34.02 -34.64 52.78
N HIS A 473 33.17 -35.43 52.12
CA HIS A 473 31.87 -35.85 52.66
C HIS A 473 32.02 -36.78 53.87
N GLU A 474 32.92 -37.77 53.80
CA GLU A 474 33.25 -38.66 54.91
C GLU A 474 33.85 -37.90 56.09
N LEU A 475 34.72 -36.92 55.83
CA LEU A 475 35.27 -36.02 56.84
C LEU A 475 34.17 -35.20 57.52
N ALA A 476 33.25 -34.60 56.76
CA ALA A 476 32.11 -33.89 57.31
C ALA A 476 31.19 -34.80 58.14
N GLY A 477 30.98 -36.04 57.69
CA GLY A 477 30.25 -37.08 58.43
C GLY A 477 30.91 -37.42 59.77
N ARG A 478 32.22 -37.69 59.77
CA ARG A 478 32.99 -37.96 61.00
C ARG A 478 32.98 -36.77 61.97
N LEU A 479 33.16 -35.55 61.44
CA LEU A 479 33.09 -34.32 62.22
C LEU A 479 31.72 -34.13 62.86
N HIS A 480 30.64 -34.35 62.12
CA HIS A 480 29.26 -34.21 62.60
C HIS A 480 28.87 -35.27 63.63
N THR A 481 29.16 -36.55 63.36
CA THR A 481 28.64 -37.67 64.16
C THR A 481 29.48 -37.97 65.39
N ALA A 482 30.79 -37.71 65.35
CA ALA A 482 31.71 -38.13 66.42
C ALA A 482 32.61 -37.00 66.92
N ALA A 483 33.41 -36.38 66.05
CA ALA A 483 34.55 -35.58 66.51
C ALA A 483 34.14 -34.25 67.17
N VAL A 484 33.20 -33.50 66.56
CA VAL A 484 32.70 -32.24 67.14
C VAL A 484 31.84 -32.50 68.39
N PRO A 485 30.87 -33.43 68.41
CA PRO A 485 30.13 -33.75 69.63
C PRO A 485 31.05 -34.14 70.80
N ALA A 486 32.06 -34.99 70.56
CA ALA A 486 32.98 -35.42 71.60
C ALA A 486 33.82 -34.27 72.17
N VAL A 487 34.37 -33.39 71.32
CA VAL A 487 35.17 -32.26 71.81
C VAL A 487 34.32 -31.20 72.52
N LEU A 488 33.05 -31.04 72.12
CA LEU A 488 32.11 -30.16 72.82
C LEU A 488 31.77 -30.71 74.20
N GLU A 489 31.45 -32.00 74.31
CA GLU A 489 31.15 -32.66 75.59
C GLU A 489 32.37 -32.56 76.53
N GLN A 490 33.53 -32.99 76.07
CA GLN A 490 34.78 -32.93 76.83
C GLN A 490 35.18 -31.49 77.17
N GLY A 491 34.98 -30.55 76.24
CA GLY A 491 35.27 -29.13 76.44
C GLY A 491 34.36 -28.51 77.49
N TYR A 492 33.05 -28.76 77.45
CA TYR A 492 32.13 -28.23 78.46
C TYR A 492 32.35 -28.87 79.82
N GLU A 493 32.67 -30.17 79.89
CA GLU A 493 33.03 -30.85 81.14
C GLU A 493 34.33 -30.27 81.75
N LEU A 494 35.33 -29.99 80.91
CA LEU A 494 36.57 -29.33 81.33
C LEU A 494 36.32 -27.93 81.88
N ILE A 495 35.50 -27.13 81.19
CA ILE A 495 35.19 -25.77 81.60
C ILE A 495 34.30 -25.73 82.84
N ALA A 496 33.40 -26.70 83.02
CA ALA A 496 32.57 -26.82 84.23
C ALA A 496 33.40 -27.07 85.51
N GLN A 497 34.61 -27.60 85.39
CA GLN A 497 35.57 -27.72 86.51
C GLN A 497 36.29 -26.40 86.85
N THR A 498 36.05 -25.34 86.07
CA THR A 498 36.63 -24.01 86.24
C THR A 498 35.55 -22.96 86.48
N SER A 499 35.94 -21.73 86.81
CA SER A 499 35.00 -20.60 86.92
C SER A 499 34.86 -19.80 85.62
N MET A 500 35.30 -20.34 84.48
CA MET A 500 35.14 -19.68 83.18
C MET A 500 33.70 -19.79 82.69
N ARG A 501 33.23 -18.76 81.98
CA ARG A 501 31.96 -18.85 81.23
C ARG A 501 32.07 -19.92 80.13
N PRO A 502 30.97 -20.59 79.74
CA PRO A 502 30.96 -21.50 78.59
C PRO A 502 31.50 -20.82 77.32
N PHE A 503 32.22 -21.58 76.48
CA PHE A 503 32.63 -21.14 75.16
C PHE A 503 31.48 -21.24 74.16
N SER A 504 31.56 -20.47 73.07
CA SER A 504 30.52 -20.32 72.05
C SER A 504 30.98 -20.78 70.66
N THR A 505 32.28 -20.99 70.47
CA THR A 505 32.94 -21.44 69.24
C THR A 505 34.08 -22.41 69.55
N ILE A 506 34.53 -23.20 68.57
CA ILE A 506 35.66 -24.14 68.74
C ILE A 506 36.98 -23.36 68.88
N ASP A 507 37.10 -22.20 68.23
CA ASP A 507 38.25 -21.32 68.42
C ASP A 507 38.36 -20.78 69.85
N GLU A 508 37.24 -20.39 70.45
CA GLU A 508 37.19 -19.91 71.84
C GLU A 508 37.54 -21.03 72.84
N LEU A 509 37.10 -22.27 72.60
CA LEU A 509 37.57 -23.44 73.35
C LEU A 509 39.11 -23.57 73.26
N GLY A 510 39.67 -23.34 72.07
CA GLY A 510 41.12 -23.34 71.85
C GLY A 510 41.87 -22.24 72.60
N GLU A 511 41.29 -21.05 72.71
CA GLU A 511 41.83 -19.99 73.58
C GLU A 511 41.84 -20.42 75.05
N TYR A 512 40.75 -21.01 75.53
CA TYR A 512 40.61 -21.43 76.92
C TYR A 512 41.60 -22.53 77.27
N VAL A 513 41.73 -23.56 76.43
CA VAL A 513 42.64 -24.68 76.65
C VAL A 513 44.10 -24.21 76.64
N ARG A 514 44.50 -23.34 75.70
CA ARG A 514 45.87 -22.78 75.66
C ARG A 514 46.17 -21.91 76.88
N LEU A 515 45.20 -21.12 77.33
CA LEU A 515 45.32 -20.34 78.55
C LEU A 515 45.51 -21.24 79.77
N LEU A 516 44.68 -22.27 79.91
CA LEU A 516 44.74 -23.24 81.01
C LEU A 516 46.07 -24.02 81.01
N GLN A 517 46.61 -24.37 79.84
CA GLN A 517 47.94 -24.98 79.74
C GLN A 517 49.04 -24.02 80.16
N GLY A 518 49.01 -22.77 79.68
CA GLY A 518 49.98 -21.76 80.08
C GLY A 518 49.94 -21.47 81.59
N VAL A 519 48.75 -21.49 82.19
CA VAL A 519 48.59 -21.42 83.66
C VAL A 519 49.21 -22.64 84.32
N ARG A 520 48.92 -23.86 83.84
CA ARG A 520 49.51 -25.11 84.38
C ARG A 520 51.04 -25.05 84.38
N ASP A 521 51.65 -24.72 83.25
CA ASP A 521 53.11 -24.61 83.10
C ASP A 521 53.71 -23.59 84.08
N SER A 522 52.97 -22.49 84.33
CA SER A 522 53.36 -21.47 85.30
C SER A 522 53.21 -21.97 86.74
N LEU A 523 52.14 -22.71 87.04
CA LEU A 523 51.89 -23.28 88.37
C LEU A 523 52.79 -24.48 88.71
N ASP A 524 53.46 -25.08 87.73
CA ASP A 524 54.52 -26.08 87.97
C ASP A 524 55.73 -25.46 88.67
N HIS A 525 56.04 -24.19 88.37
CA HIS A 525 57.17 -23.47 88.93
C HIS A 525 56.78 -22.47 90.03
N PHE A 526 55.54 -21.97 90.01
CA PHE A 526 55.04 -20.95 90.94
C PHE A 526 53.85 -21.45 91.78
N SER A 527 53.67 -20.85 92.95
CA SER A 527 52.51 -21.05 93.83
C SER A 527 51.26 -20.39 93.22
N PRO A 528 50.06 -20.98 93.36
CA PRO A 528 48.79 -20.41 92.89
C PRO A 528 48.55 -18.95 93.31
N THR A 529 49.05 -18.58 94.49
CA THR A 529 48.96 -17.22 95.04
C THR A 529 49.61 -16.13 94.16
N VAL A 530 50.47 -16.51 93.20
CA VAL A 530 51.07 -15.58 92.24
C VAL A 530 50.03 -14.92 91.32
N PHE A 531 48.90 -15.60 91.05
CA PHE A 531 47.83 -15.05 90.21
C PHE A 531 46.88 -14.11 90.96
N GLU A 532 46.90 -14.11 92.30
CA GLU A 532 45.98 -13.32 93.13
C GLU A 532 46.44 -11.86 93.29
N ARG A 533 47.75 -11.60 93.34
CA ARG A 533 48.30 -10.26 93.66
C ARG A 533 48.89 -9.51 92.47
N PRO A 534 48.70 -8.18 92.34
CA PRO A 534 49.22 -7.43 91.20
C PRO A 534 50.74 -7.60 91.07
N LEU A 535 51.21 -8.10 89.92
CA LEU A 535 52.63 -8.41 89.71
C LEU A 535 53.42 -7.23 89.16
N GLY A 536 52.79 -6.08 88.90
CA GLY A 536 53.41 -4.93 88.25
C GLY A 536 54.67 -4.42 88.94
N GLU A 537 54.69 -4.36 90.28
CA GLU A 537 55.88 -3.96 91.04
C GLU A 537 56.98 -5.04 91.02
N LEU A 538 56.60 -6.32 90.97
CA LEU A 538 57.54 -7.44 90.91
C LEU A 538 58.21 -7.52 89.53
N ILE A 539 57.45 -7.33 88.45
CA ILE A 539 57.95 -7.25 87.08
C ILE A 539 58.94 -6.07 86.95
N ARG A 540 58.57 -4.88 87.45
CA ARG A 540 59.43 -3.69 87.49
C ARG A 540 60.71 -3.90 88.32
N ALA A 541 60.68 -4.72 89.36
CA ALA A 541 61.86 -5.01 90.16
C ALA A 541 62.92 -5.84 89.40
N TYR A 542 62.50 -6.69 88.46
CA TYR A 542 63.38 -7.49 87.60
C TYR A 542 63.71 -6.84 86.24
N GLY A 543 62.99 -5.78 85.85
CA GLY A 543 63.27 -5.00 84.64
C GLY A 543 64.54 -4.12 84.73
N SER A 544 64.87 -3.44 83.63
CA SER A 544 66.06 -2.60 83.55
C SER A 544 65.92 -1.33 84.40
N ARG A 545 67.01 -0.60 84.65
CA ARG A 545 66.98 0.63 85.46
C ARG A 545 66.10 1.74 84.84
N ARG A 546 65.82 1.67 83.53
CA ARG A 546 64.87 2.55 82.81
C ARG A 546 63.42 2.21 83.11
N ASP A 547 63.09 0.95 83.36
CA ASP A 547 61.70 0.46 83.49
C ASP A 547 61.11 0.67 84.90
N ALA A 548 61.92 1.19 85.85
CA ALA A 548 61.52 1.48 87.22
C ALA A 548 62.21 2.73 87.81
N PRO A 549 61.93 3.94 87.27
CA PRO A 549 62.48 5.19 87.81
C PRO A 549 61.92 5.44 89.23
N GLY A 550 62.80 5.75 90.19
CA GLY A 550 62.42 6.03 91.59
C GLY A 550 62.44 4.84 92.56
N MET A 551 62.68 3.60 92.11
CA MET A 551 62.73 2.43 93.00
C MET A 551 64.09 2.32 93.74
N SER A 552 64.08 2.47 95.07
CA SER A 552 65.28 2.35 95.91
C SER A 552 65.89 0.95 95.87
N ALA A 553 67.22 0.85 96.05
CA ALA A 553 67.92 -0.44 96.04
C ALA A 553 67.42 -1.42 97.13
N ALA A 554 67.00 -0.89 98.28
CA ALA A 554 66.38 -1.65 99.37
C ALA A 554 65.01 -2.21 98.96
N ASN A 555 64.16 -1.39 98.32
CA ASN A 555 62.83 -1.82 97.88
C ASN A 555 62.91 -2.85 96.73
N ARG A 556 63.84 -2.66 95.78
CA ARG A 556 64.09 -3.63 94.70
C ARG A 556 64.53 -4.99 95.23
N ARG A 557 65.43 -5.04 96.23
CA ARG A 557 65.83 -6.31 96.88
C ARG A 557 64.67 -6.99 97.61
N ARG A 558 63.83 -6.21 98.31
CA ARG A 558 62.62 -6.71 98.99
C ARG A 558 61.63 -7.32 97.99
N LEU A 559 61.31 -6.62 96.90
CA LEU A 559 60.41 -7.10 95.85
C LEU A 559 60.98 -8.32 95.10
N LYS A 560 62.28 -8.37 94.85
CA LYS A 560 62.93 -9.58 94.28
C LYS A 560 62.84 -10.79 95.22
N LYS A 561 62.95 -10.57 96.54
CA LYS A 561 62.75 -11.61 97.55
C LYS A 561 61.29 -12.09 97.57
N LEU A 562 60.34 -11.16 97.55
CA LEU A 562 58.90 -11.45 97.50
C LEU A 562 58.51 -12.24 96.23
N ALA A 563 59.09 -11.91 95.07
CA ALA A 563 58.87 -12.69 93.85
C ALA A 563 59.36 -14.14 93.95
N ARG A 564 60.48 -14.37 94.67
CA ARG A 564 61.01 -15.72 94.91
C ARG A 564 60.17 -16.53 95.90
N GLU A 565 59.44 -15.86 96.80
CA GLU A 565 58.49 -16.53 97.70
C GLU A 565 57.31 -17.16 96.94
N TYR A 566 57.00 -16.65 95.75
CA TYR A 566 56.02 -17.27 94.86
C TYR A 566 56.56 -18.47 94.09
N VAL A 567 57.87 -18.73 94.07
CA VAL A 567 58.44 -19.93 93.40
C VAL A 567 58.29 -21.14 94.30
N ARG A 568 57.87 -22.28 93.74
CA ARG A 568 57.71 -23.52 94.51
C ARG A 568 59.06 -24.04 95.03
N PRO A 569 59.08 -24.69 96.21
CA PRO A 569 60.29 -25.34 96.71
C PRO A 569 60.84 -26.35 95.71
N GLY A 570 62.09 -26.19 95.28
CA GLY A 570 62.76 -27.07 94.31
C GLY A 570 62.64 -26.65 92.85
N ALA A 571 61.80 -25.67 92.50
CA ALA A 571 61.71 -25.13 91.14
C ALA A 571 62.76 -24.03 90.91
N HIS A 572 63.44 -24.07 89.76
CA HIS A 572 64.40 -23.04 89.36
C HIS A 572 63.89 -22.28 88.14
N VAL A 573 63.69 -20.97 88.29
CA VAL A 573 63.27 -20.08 87.20
C VAL A 573 64.47 -19.23 86.78
N THR A 574 65.04 -19.54 85.61
CA THR A 574 66.18 -18.82 85.03
C THR A 574 65.80 -17.38 84.66
N GLU A 575 64.72 -17.21 83.89
CA GLU A 575 64.23 -15.92 83.41
C GLU A 575 62.99 -15.44 84.18
N MET A 576 63.21 -14.97 85.40
CA MET A 576 62.14 -14.53 86.30
C MET A 576 61.30 -13.37 85.73
N HIS A 577 61.92 -12.46 84.97
CA HIS A 577 61.22 -11.32 84.38
C HIS A 577 60.17 -11.79 83.34
N GLU A 578 60.58 -12.67 82.43
CA GLU A 578 59.69 -13.23 81.41
C GLU A 578 58.61 -14.14 82.02
N ALA A 579 58.95 -14.91 83.06
CA ALA A 579 57.98 -15.73 83.76
C ALA A 579 56.87 -14.88 84.42
N LEU A 580 57.23 -13.79 85.10
CA LEU A 580 56.23 -12.88 85.70
C LEU A 580 55.42 -12.12 84.65
N LEU A 581 56.01 -11.74 83.51
CA LEU A 581 55.28 -11.16 82.39
C LEU A 581 54.26 -12.14 81.79
N ARG A 582 54.64 -13.40 81.58
CA ARG A 582 53.73 -14.46 81.11
C ARG A 582 52.58 -14.69 82.08
N ILE A 583 52.86 -14.80 83.38
CA ILE A 583 51.82 -14.94 84.42
C ILE A 583 50.89 -13.72 84.43
N GLN A 584 51.43 -12.50 84.27
CA GLN A 584 50.61 -11.28 84.20
C GLN A 584 49.73 -11.26 82.95
N GLN A 585 50.24 -11.70 81.79
CA GLN A 585 49.45 -11.82 80.55
C GLN A 585 48.35 -12.87 80.70
N GLN A 586 48.68 -14.05 81.23
CA GLN A 586 47.72 -15.12 81.53
C GLN A 586 46.65 -14.65 82.51
N ARG A 587 47.02 -13.90 83.54
CA ARG A 587 46.05 -13.29 84.47
C ARG A 587 45.10 -12.33 83.76
N THR A 588 45.63 -11.45 82.91
CA THR A 588 44.80 -10.51 82.14
C THR A 588 43.86 -11.25 81.18
N GLN A 589 44.30 -12.35 80.58
CA GLN A 589 43.45 -13.21 79.75
C GLN A 589 42.39 -13.94 80.59
N TRP A 590 42.79 -14.55 81.70
CA TRP A 590 41.89 -15.23 82.65
C TRP A 590 40.76 -14.32 83.13
N GLN A 591 41.08 -13.08 83.51
CA GLN A 591 40.10 -12.08 83.95
C GLN A 591 39.07 -11.67 82.88
N ARG A 592 39.29 -11.99 81.60
CA ARG A 592 38.28 -11.76 80.54
C ARG A 592 37.16 -12.80 80.55
N TYR A 593 37.39 -13.96 81.16
CA TYR A 593 36.52 -15.13 81.05
C TYR A 593 35.91 -15.56 82.40
N VAL A 594 36.36 -15.00 83.53
CA VAL A 594 35.86 -15.28 84.89
C VAL A 594 35.41 -14.01 85.63
N GLU A 595 34.68 -14.17 86.74
CA GLU A 595 34.37 -13.06 87.65
C GLU A 595 35.62 -12.50 88.35
N ALA A 596 35.60 -11.19 88.64
CA ALA A 596 36.76 -10.48 89.17
C ALA A 596 37.21 -11.03 90.54
N GLY A 597 38.48 -11.44 90.63
CA GLY A 597 39.10 -11.91 91.88
C GLY A 597 39.24 -13.42 92.01
N VAL A 598 38.73 -14.21 91.05
CA VAL A 598 38.88 -15.67 91.05
C VAL A 598 40.24 -16.08 90.49
N ALA A 599 41.01 -16.86 91.27
CA ALA A 599 42.31 -17.40 90.86
C ALA A 599 42.14 -18.59 89.89
N PRO A 600 43.09 -18.81 88.97
CA PRO A 600 42.99 -19.88 88.00
C PRO A 600 43.20 -21.26 88.63
N GLN A 601 42.36 -22.21 88.22
CA GLN A 601 42.43 -23.62 88.60
C GLN A 601 42.76 -24.46 87.36
N VAL A 602 43.59 -25.49 87.53
CA VAL A 602 43.94 -26.42 86.45
C VAL A 602 42.99 -27.60 86.52
N PRO A 603 42.05 -27.75 85.57
CA PRO A 603 41.10 -28.86 85.55
C PRO A 603 41.77 -30.18 85.16
N LEU A 604 41.16 -31.29 85.55
CA LEU A 604 41.60 -32.63 85.18
C LEU A 604 41.19 -32.92 83.72
N GLY A 605 42.02 -33.65 82.97
CA GLY A 605 41.76 -33.98 81.56
C GLY A 605 42.17 -32.90 80.55
N LEU A 606 42.78 -31.79 80.98
CA LEU A 606 43.21 -30.68 80.10
C LEU A 606 44.08 -31.13 78.91
N SER A 607 44.98 -32.09 79.13
CA SER A 607 45.85 -32.62 78.07
C SER A 607 45.09 -33.38 77.00
N ASP A 608 44.05 -34.13 77.40
CA ASP A 608 43.23 -34.94 76.48
C ASP A 608 42.31 -34.04 75.65
N VAL A 609 41.68 -33.04 76.27
CA VAL A 609 40.86 -32.05 75.57
C VAL A 609 41.70 -31.20 74.61
N HIS A 610 42.95 -30.88 74.97
CA HIS A 610 43.85 -30.17 74.06
C HIS A 610 44.17 -30.97 72.80
N ALA A 611 44.50 -32.25 72.95
CA ALA A 611 44.76 -33.12 71.82
C ALA A 611 43.50 -33.33 70.95
N ALA A 612 42.33 -33.46 71.56
CA ALA A 612 41.05 -33.56 70.88
C ALA A 612 40.70 -32.27 70.11
N TRP A 613 40.86 -31.10 70.73
CA TRP A 613 40.66 -29.80 70.10
C TRP A 613 41.61 -29.58 68.92
N GLN A 614 42.91 -29.83 69.08
CA GLN A 614 43.86 -29.68 67.97
C GLN A 614 43.49 -30.53 66.76
N ARG A 615 43.04 -31.76 66.99
CA ARG A 615 42.59 -32.67 65.92
C ARG A 615 41.34 -32.13 65.24
N VAL A 616 40.30 -31.76 66.00
CA VAL A 616 39.04 -31.25 65.44
C VAL A 616 39.26 -29.94 64.70
N SER A 617 40.08 -29.02 65.21
CA SER A 617 40.43 -27.78 64.52
C SER A 617 41.17 -28.03 63.20
N ALA A 618 42.07 -29.02 63.14
CA ALA A 618 42.75 -29.39 61.90
C ALA A 618 41.79 -30.01 60.87
N GLU A 619 40.92 -30.92 61.31
CA GLU A 619 39.91 -31.56 60.45
C GLU A 619 38.88 -30.52 59.94
N LEU A 620 38.47 -29.55 60.76
CA LEU A 620 37.61 -28.44 60.32
C LEU A 620 38.30 -27.55 59.29
N ALA A 621 39.60 -27.25 59.46
CA ALA A 621 40.38 -26.46 58.50
C ALA A 621 40.61 -27.19 57.16
N GLU A 622 40.79 -28.51 57.20
CA GLU A 622 40.84 -29.36 56.00
C GLU A 622 39.50 -29.27 55.23
N LEU A 623 38.38 -29.36 55.95
CA LEU A 623 37.05 -29.22 55.36
C LEU A 623 36.80 -27.79 54.83
N ASP A 624 37.25 -26.75 55.52
CA ASP A 624 37.18 -25.35 55.05
C ASP A 624 37.92 -25.15 53.72
N THR A 625 39.08 -25.80 53.57
CA THR A 625 39.89 -25.76 52.34
C THR A 625 39.15 -26.44 51.18
N ALA A 626 38.55 -27.60 51.43
CA ALA A 626 37.76 -28.32 50.45
C ALA A 626 36.50 -27.53 50.02
N LEU A 627 35.90 -26.76 50.93
CA LEU A 627 34.71 -25.94 50.67
C LEU A 627 35.01 -24.54 50.14
N GLY A 628 36.28 -24.11 50.09
CA GLY A 628 36.68 -22.77 49.63
C GLY A 628 36.08 -21.61 50.45
N ARG A 629 35.85 -21.83 51.76
CA ARG A 629 35.11 -20.86 52.61
C ARG A 629 35.95 -19.65 53.00
N LYS A 630 35.33 -18.46 52.99
CA LYS A 630 35.93 -17.22 53.52
C LYS A 630 35.83 -17.07 55.04
N GLU A 631 34.80 -17.68 55.64
CA GLU A 631 34.59 -17.71 57.11
C GLU A 631 34.82 -19.14 57.60
N PRO A 632 35.85 -19.38 58.46
CA PRO A 632 36.23 -20.72 58.89
C PRO A 632 35.17 -21.36 59.78
N LEU A 633 34.97 -22.66 59.65
CA LEU A 633 33.97 -23.43 60.40
C LEU A 633 34.21 -23.36 61.91
N SER A 634 35.47 -23.31 62.36
CA SER A 634 35.83 -23.27 63.80
C SER A 634 35.41 -21.97 64.51
N ALA A 635 35.25 -20.88 63.77
CA ALA A 635 34.81 -19.58 64.27
C ALA A 635 33.28 -19.44 64.32
N LEU A 636 32.54 -20.37 63.72
CA LEU A 636 31.08 -20.33 63.75
C LEU A 636 30.54 -20.62 65.16
N PRO A 637 29.43 -19.98 65.57
CA PRO A 637 28.72 -20.37 66.79
C PRO A 637 28.36 -21.85 66.75
N VAL A 638 28.54 -22.56 67.87
CA VAL A 638 28.37 -24.03 67.95
C VAL A 638 27.06 -24.52 67.32
N ALA A 639 25.94 -23.84 67.57
CA ALA A 639 24.64 -24.22 66.98
C ALA A 639 24.62 -24.12 65.44
N ARG A 640 25.29 -23.13 64.86
CA ARG A 640 25.41 -22.95 63.40
C ARG A 640 26.40 -23.97 62.82
N LEU A 641 27.54 -24.20 63.50
CA LEU A 641 28.53 -25.20 63.11
C LEU A 641 27.90 -26.60 63.00
N VAL A 642 27.16 -27.03 64.03
CA VAL A 642 26.50 -28.35 64.05
C VAL A 642 25.48 -28.48 62.91
N ARG A 643 24.69 -27.43 62.65
CA ARG A 643 23.72 -27.43 61.54
C ARG A 643 24.40 -27.49 60.17
N THR A 644 25.47 -26.73 59.97
CA THR A 644 26.24 -26.75 58.71
C THR A 644 26.91 -28.10 58.47
N LEU A 645 27.52 -28.69 59.50
CA LEU A 645 28.11 -30.03 59.42
C LEU A 645 27.05 -31.11 59.18
N SER A 646 25.86 -30.96 59.77
CA SER A 646 24.72 -31.86 59.50
C SER A 646 24.29 -31.83 58.04
N GLY A 647 24.20 -30.63 57.44
CA GLY A 647 23.90 -30.48 56.01
C GLY A 647 24.99 -31.03 55.09
N LEU A 648 26.27 -30.90 55.46
CA LEU A 648 27.39 -31.48 54.72
C LEU A 648 27.46 -33.01 54.85
N ALA A 649 27.08 -33.56 56.00
CA ALA A 649 27.06 -34.99 56.31
C ALA A 649 25.83 -35.74 55.75
N ALA A 650 24.77 -35.03 55.36
CA ALA A 650 23.60 -35.65 54.75
C ALA A 650 23.94 -36.31 53.41
N ARG A 651 23.42 -37.51 53.15
CA ARG A 651 23.60 -38.20 51.85
C ARG A 651 23.06 -37.30 50.74
N SER A 652 23.96 -36.84 49.86
CA SER A 652 23.61 -35.93 48.77
C SER A 652 23.83 -36.61 47.43
N ALA A 653 22.81 -36.58 46.56
CA ALA A 653 22.94 -37.02 45.17
C ALA A 653 23.81 -36.06 44.32
N VAL A 654 24.35 -34.99 44.92
CA VAL A 654 25.22 -34.00 44.26
C VAL A 654 26.55 -34.60 43.78
N PHE A 655 27.00 -35.71 44.38
CA PHE A 655 28.29 -36.34 44.07
C PHE A 655 28.27 -37.28 42.86
N ASP A 656 27.08 -37.70 42.42
CA ASP A 656 26.92 -38.51 41.22
C ASP A 656 27.23 -37.64 39.98
N ASN A 657 28.19 -38.05 39.15
CA ASN A 657 28.59 -37.38 37.89
C ASN A 657 29.26 -35.99 38.04
N LEU A 658 29.95 -35.75 39.15
CA LEU A 658 30.58 -34.46 39.48
C LEU A 658 31.60 -33.93 38.44
N ILE A 659 32.42 -34.80 37.85
CA ILE A 659 33.45 -34.43 36.87
C ILE A 659 32.78 -33.96 35.57
N GLU A 660 31.88 -34.76 35.03
CA GLU A 660 31.14 -34.44 33.80
C GLU A 660 30.35 -33.13 33.94
N ARG A 661 29.74 -32.89 35.10
CA ARG A 661 29.04 -31.62 35.39
C ARG A 661 29.99 -30.42 35.41
N THR A 662 31.18 -30.58 35.99
CA THR A 662 32.17 -29.50 36.08
C THR A 662 32.69 -29.11 34.69
N GLU A 663 33.02 -30.09 33.85
CA GLU A 663 33.46 -29.84 32.46
C GLU A 663 32.39 -29.11 31.63
N ILE A 664 31.13 -29.57 31.73
CA ILE A 664 30.01 -28.94 31.01
C ILE A 664 29.75 -27.52 31.52
N ARG A 665 29.81 -27.31 32.85
CA ARG A 665 29.62 -25.98 33.47
C ARG A 665 30.72 -25.00 33.07
N ASP A 666 31.97 -25.44 33.00
CA ASP A 666 33.09 -24.59 32.60
C ASP A 666 32.95 -24.20 31.12
N ALA A 667 32.61 -25.16 30.24
CA ALA A 667 32.33 -24.90 28.84
C ALA A 667 31.16 -23.89 28.64
N LEU A 668 30.08 -24.04 29.41
CA LEU A 668 28.95 -23.10 29.39
C LEU A 668 29.32 -21.73 29.96
N THR A 669 30.23 -21.68 30.93
CA THR A 669 30.74 -20.42 31.52
C THR A 669 31.63 -19.66 30.52
N ASP A 670 32.43 -20.37 29.72
CA ASP A 670 33.26 -19.78 28.66
C ASP A 670 32.41 -19.17 27.53
N LEU A 671 31.22 -19.72 27.31
CA LEU A 671 30.18 -19.15 26.44
C LEU A 671 29.44 -17.95 27.07
N GLY A 672 29.76 -17.59 28.31
CA GLY A 672 29.16 -16.47 29.02
C GLY A 672 27.80 -16.76 29.67
N LEU A 673 27.39 -18.03 29.78
CA LEU A 673 26.06 -18.43 30.28
C LEU A 673 25.98 -18.53 31.81
N ARG A 674 27.01 -18.08 32.53
CA ARG A 674 27.05 -18.12 34.00
C ARG A 674 25.81 -17.50 34.67
N PRO A 675 25.27 -16.34 34.24
CA PRO A 675 24.04 -15.79 34.84
C PRO A 675 22.83 -16.72 34.67
N LEU A 676 22.73 -17.39 33.51
CA LEU A 676 21.65 -18.32 33.22
C LEU A 676 21.76 -19.59 34.07
N LEU A 677 22.96 -20.17 34.21
CA LEU A 677 23.18 -21.34 35.06
C LEU A 677 22.74 -21.09 36.50
N ALA A 678 23.08 -19.92 37.06
CA ALA A 678 22.69 -19.56 38.41
C ALA A 678 21.16 -19.43 38.57
N ASP A 679 20.48 -18.81 37.61
CA ASP A 679 19.02 -18.66 37.63
C ASP A 679 18.29 -20.01 37.51
N LEU A 680 18.75 -20.89 36.61
CA LEU A 680 18.18 -22.22 36.42
C LEU A 680 18.32 -23.10 37.67
N SER A 681 19.46 -23.03 38.35
CA SER A 681 19.69 -23.74 39.62
C SER A 681 18.82 -23.23 40.76
N VAL A 682 18.55 -21.92 40.82
CA VAL A 682 17.67 -21.32 41.85
C VAL A 682 16.21 -21.71 41.62
N ARG A 683 15.75 -21.78 40.37
CA ARG A 683 14.36 -22.12 40.01
C ARG A 683 14.09 -23.62 39.86
N HIS A 684 15.12 -24.46 39.98
CA HIS A 684 15.07 -25.90 39.76
C HIS A 684 14.42 -26.33 38.45
N VAL A 685 14.85 -25.71 37.34
CA VAL A 685 14.23 -25.94 36.02
C VAL A 685 14.50 -27.38 35.51
N PRO A 686 13.47 -28.12 35.07
CA PRO A 686 13.61 -29.48 34.55
C PRO A 686 14.27 -29.51 33.16
N GLU A 687 14.90 -30.65 32.83
CA GLU A 687 15.67 -30.89 31.60
C GLU A 687 14.95 -30.44 30.31
N GLU A 688 13.67 -30.78 30.18
CA GLU A 688 12.86 -30.49 29.00
C GLU A 688 12.63 -29.00 28.72
N ARG A 689 12.84 -28.12 29.71
CA ARG A 689 12.58 -26.68 29.58
C ARG A 689 13.83 -25.83 29.44
N VAL A 690 15.03 -26.40 29.66
CA VAL A 690 16.26 -25.61 29.71
C VAL A 690 16.62 -24.99 28.36
N ALA A 691 16.32 -25.68 27.26
CA ALA A 691 16.56 -25.15 25.91
C ALA A 691 15.69 -23.89 25.64
N ASP A 692 14.41 -23.93 26.01
CA ASP A 692 13.51 -22.78 25.88
C ASP A 692 13.95 -21.60 26.76
N GLU A 693 14.48 -21.87 27.96
CA GLU A 693 15.03 -20.83 28.85
C GLU A 693 16.33 -20.20 28.29
N LEU A 694 17.16 -20.96 27.58
CA LEU A 694 18.32 -20.42 26.86
C LEU A 694 17.88 -19.50 25.73
N GLU A 695 16.94 -19.95 24.88
CA GLU A 695 16.41 -19.13 23.79
C GLU A 695 15.80 -17.83 24.35
N PHE A 696 14.96 -17.92 25.38
CA PHE A 696 14.38 -16.74 26.03
C PHE A 696 15.46 -15.80 26.57
N CYS A 697 16.46 -16.33 27.29
CA CYS A 697 17.55 -15.53 27.84
C CYS A 697 18.29 -14.76 26.74
N TRP A 698 18.59 -15.43 25.63
CA TRP A 698 19.33 -14.85 24.52
C TRP A 698 18.52 -13.75 23.83
N TRP A 699 17.28 -14.04 23.40
CA TRP A 699 16.42 -13.08 22.71
C TRP A 699 16.03 -11.88 23.60
N GLN A 700 15.76 -12.12 24.88
CA GLN A 700 15.42 -11.05 25.83
C GLN A 700 16.62 -10.14 26.10
N SER A 701 17.82 -10.72 26.22
CA SER A 701 19.06 -9.95 26.39
C SER A 701 19.38 -9.12 25.15
N LEU A 702 19.14 -9.66 23.95
CA LEU A 702 19.29 -8.94 22.68
C LEU A 702 18.36 -7.73 22.62
N LEU A 703 17.08 -7.94 22.92
CA LEU A 703 16.04 -6.90 22.92
C LEU A 703 16.36 -5.76 23.89
N GLU A 704 16.69 -6.09 25.15
CA GLU A 704 17.02 -5.09 26.17
C GLU A 704 18.29 -4.31 25.81
N ARG A 705 19.28 -4.97 25.22
CA ARG A 705 20.52 -4.32 24.78
C ARG A 705 20.26 -3.36 23.62
N ALA A 706 19.50 -3.80 22.63
CA ALA A 706 19.12 -2.96 21.50
C ALA A 706 18.39 -1.69 21.98
N LEU A 707 17.43 -1.82 22.90
CA LEU A 707 16.70 -0.68 23.48
C LEU A 707 17.57 0.28 24.29
N GLN A 708 18.66 -0.20 24.89
CA GLN A 708 19.61 0.63 25.64
C GLN A 708 20.59 1.37 24.72
N ASP A 709 21.07 0.70 23.69
CA ASP A 709 22.16 1.17 22.86
C ASP A 709 21.67 1.99 21.65
N ASP A 710 20.48 1.69 21.11
CA ASP A 710 19.91 2.38 19.94
C ASP A 710 18.74 3.31 20.31
N ARG A 711 18.97 4.62 20.21
CA ARG A 711 17.96 5.65 20.48
C ARG A 711 16.87 5.71 19.40
N SER A 712 17.12 5.19 18.20
CA SER A 712 16.17 5.19 17.09
C SER A 712 14.96 4.28 17.37
N LEU A 713 15.09 3.32 18.29
CA LEU A 713 13.99 2.50 18.78
C LEU A 713 13.03 3.27 19.71
N LEU A 714 13.32 4.54 20.03
CA LEU A 714 12.50 5.43 20.86
C LEU A 714 12.11 4.81 22.22
N GLY A 715 12.95 3.93 22.75
CA GLY A 715 12.70 3.21 24.00
C GLY A 715 11.43 2.34 23.98
N ALA A 716 11.06 1.79 22.82
CA ALA A 716 9.83 1.03 22.59
C ALA A 716 8.53 1.82 22.89
N ASN A 717 8.57 3.16 22.87
CA ASN A 717 7.39 3.98 23.08
C ASN A 717 6.59 4.14 21.78
N THR A 718 5.69 3.20 21.55
CA THR A 718 4.80 3.12 20.37
C THR A 718 3.86 4.32 20.26
N ALA A 719 3.50 4.98 21.37
CA ALA A 719 2.68 6.20 21.35
C ALA A 719 3.39 7.40 20.70
N VAL A 720 4.73 7.45 20.79
CA VAL A 720 5.56 8.44 20.07
C VAL A 720 5.59 8.11 18.59
N VAL A 721 5.80 6.83 18.23
CA VAL A 721 5.78 6.36 16.84
C VAL A 721 4.44 6.68 16.18
N ASP A 722 3.32 6.34 16.83
CA ASP A 722 1.96 6.66 16.36
C ASP A 722 1.73 8.15 16.11
N ARG A 723 2.37 9.02 16.91
CA ARG A 723 2.30 10.47 16.72
C ARG A 723 3.12 10.89 15.51
N LEU A 724 4.36 10.42 15.40
CA LEU A 724 5.25 10.72 14.28
C LEU A 724 4.67 10.22 12.95
N GLU A 725 4.09 9.02 12.90
CA GLU A 725 3.42 8.50 11.71
C GLU A 725 2.16 9.29 11.34
N ARG A 726 1.42 9.83 12.32
CA ARG A 726 0.28 10.76 12.06
C ARG A 726 0.77 12.10 11.53
N ASP A 727 1.77 12.68 12.16
CA ASP A 727 2.35 13.95 11.75
C ASP A 727 2.96 13.83 10.35
N PHE A 728 3.64 12.71 10.05
CA PHE A 728 4.16 12.40 8.72
C PHE A 728 3.06 12.38 7.67
N ARG A 729 1.95 11.66 7.92
CA ARG A 729 0.81 11.62 6.97
C ARG A 729 0.29 13.01 6.64
N LEU A 730 0.11 13.86 7.65
CA LEU A 730 -0.38 15.23 7.47
C LEU A 730 0.61 16.10 6.69
N VAL A 731 1.89 16.01 7.05
CA VAL A 731 2.96 16.78 6.39
C VAL A 731 3.19 16.31 4.95
N ASP A 732 3.16 15.00 4.69
CA ASP A 732 3.32 14.42 3.35
C ASP A 732 2.14 14.78 2.42
N GLU A 733 0.90 14.75 2.94
CA GLU A 733 -0.28 15.21 2.22
C GLU A 733 -0.21 16.71 1.92
N ALA A 734 0.19 17.52 2.90
CA ALA A 734 0.39 18.96 2.71
C ALA A 734 1.49 19.26 1.68
N HIS A 735 2.61 18.51 1.72
CA HIS A 735 3.69 18.62 0.74
C HIS A 735 3.22 18.32 -0.68
N THR A 736 2.55 17.18 -0.86
CA THR A 736 2.04 16.75 -2.17
C THR A 736 1.00 17.73 -2.73
N ALA A 737 0.10 18.24 -1.89
CA ALA A 737 -0.91 19.22 -2.28
C ALA A 737 -0.34 20.57 -2.78
N MET A 738 0.92 20.89 -2.46
CA MET A 738 1.58 22.12 -2.93
C MET A 738 2.13 22.04 -4.36
N ALA A 739 2.29 20.84 -4.94
CA ALA A 739 2.92 20.68 -6.25
C ALA A 739 2.16 21.43 -7.37
N GLY A 740 0.83 21.36 -7.37
CA GLY A 740 -0.04 22.08 -8.30
C GLY A 740 0.04 23.60 -8.16
N PRO A 741 -0.21 24.18 -6.96
CA PRO A 741 -0.02 25.61 -6.69
C PRO A 741 1.37 26.14 -7.03
N LEU A 742 2.43 25.37 -6.77
CA LEU A 742 3.80 25.75 -7.12
C LEU A 742 3.99 25.85 -8.63
N LEU A 743 3.48 24.88 -9.39
CA LEU A 743 3.51 24.93 -10.86
C LEU A 743 2.67 26.10 -11.40
N ALA A 744 1.49 26.35 -10.82
CA ALA A 744 0.66 27.49 -11.19
C ALA A 744 1.37 28.84 -10.96
N TRP A 745 2.11 28.98 -9.86
CA TRP A 745 2.92 30.17 -9.58
C TRP A 745 4.10 30.32 -10.56
N ASN A 746 4.78 29.22 -10.91
CA ASN A 746 5.84 29.25 -11.92
C ASN A 746 5.31 29.72 -13.29
N LEU A 747 4.15 29.19 -13.72
CA LEU A 747 3.48 29.61 -14.94
C LEU A 747 3.03 31.08 -14.89
N ALA A 748 2.57 31.56 -13.73
CA ALA A 748 2.22 32.96 -13.54
C ALA A 748 3.42 33.91 -13.67
N ASN A 749 4.59 33.50 -13.17
CA ASN A 749 5.82 34.28 -13.36
C ASN A 749 6.22 34.34 -14.83
N GLN A 750 6.19 33.20 -15.53
CA GLN A 750 6.45 33.14 -16.97
C GLN A 750 5.47 34.03 -17.75
N TRP A 751 4.18 33.99 -17.39
CA TRP A 751 3.15 34.84 -17.98
C TRP A 751 3.42 36.34 -17.77
N ARG A 752 3.78 36.75 -16.55
CA ARG A 752 4.10 38.16 -16.24
C ARG A 752 5.29 38.67 -17.03
N ILE A 753 6.32 37.84 -17.20
CA ILE A 753 7.49 38.16 -18.01
C ILE A 753 7.07 38.30 -19.48
N ALA A 754 6.34 37.30 -20.01
CA ALA A 754 5.91 37.29 -21.40
C ALA A 754 5.02 38.49 -21.79
N ILE A 755 4.10 38.94 -20.91
CA ILE A 755 3.30 40.15 -21.19
C ILE A 755 4.17 41.41 -21.31
N VAL A 756 5.20 41.52 -20.48
CA VAL A 756 6.11 42.67 -20.48
C VAL A 756 6.98 42.66 -21.73
N ASP A 757 7.44 41.48 -22.13
CA ASP A 757 8.27 41.30 -23.32
C ASP A 757 7.46 41.50 -24.62
N GLU A 758 6.18 41.09 -24.64
CA GLU A 758 5.32 41.08 -25.83
C GLU A 758 4.03 41.93 -25.69
N PRO A 759 4.12 43.27 -25.49
CA PRO A 759 2.95 44.11 -25.23
C PRO A 759 2.00 44.22 -26.43
N ALA A 760 2.52 44.15 -27.66
CA ALA A 760 1.71 44.17 -28.88
C ALA A 760 0.86 42.90 -29.02
N GLN A 761 1.47 41.73 -28.79
CA GLN A 761 0.76 40.46 -28.77
C GLN A 761 -0.31 40.43 -27.67
N ALA A 762 -0.02 41.00 -26.49
CA ALA A 762 -0.99 41.08 -25.40
C ALA A 762 -2.23 41.89 -25.79
N ALA A 763 -2.04 43.02 -26.48
CA ALA A 763 -3.15 43.83 -27.00
C ALA A 763 -3.96 43.09 -28.08
N ASN A 764 -3.29 42.36 -28.98
CA ASN A 764 -3.92 41.57 -30.04
C ASN A 764 -4.72 40.40 -29.47
N LEU A 765 -4.13 39.64 -28.55
CA LEU A 765 -4.80 38.54 -27.85
C LEU A 765 -6.03 39.05 -27.11
N ARG A 766 -5.92 40.18 -26.40
CA ARG A 766 -7.06 40.80 -25.72
C ARG A 766 -8.18 41.19 -26.70
N ARG A 767 -7.84 41.67 -27.90
CA ARG A 767 -8.81 42.00 -28.95
C ARG A 767 -9.49 40.74 -29.47
N ALA A 768 -8.72 39.70 -29.77
CA ALA A 768 -9.24 38.40 -30.23
C ALA A 768 -10.18 37.77 -29.20
N LEU A 769 -9.79 37.72 -27.92
CA LEU A 769 -10.61 37.16 -26.85
C LEU A 769 -11.89 37.97 -26.56
N LYS A 770 -11.93 39.27 -26.91
CA LYS A 770 -13.14 40.11 -26.82
C LYS A 770 -14.06 39.97 -28.03
N GLY A 771 -13.58 39.46 -29.16
CA GLY A 771 -14.28 39.41 -30.45
C GLY A 771 -15.48 38.46 -30.55
N GLY A 772 -15.78 37.69 -29.49
CA GLY A 772 -16.89 36.73 -29.45
C GLY A 772 -16.41 35.30 -29.68
N GLU A 773 -16.21 34.91 -30.93
CA GLU A 773 -15.63 33.63 -31.34
C GLU A 773 -14.25 33.85 -31.96
N ALA A 774 -13.30 32.99 -31.62
CA ALA A 774 -11.93 33.08 -32.08
C ALA A 774 -11.40 31.66 -32.30
N THR A 775 -10.93 31.40 -33.51
CA THR A 775 -10.39 30.08 -33.90
C THR A 775 -8.98 29.88 -33.34
N PRO A 776 -8.50 28.62 -33.21
CA PRO A 776 -7.11 28.34 -32.84
C PRO A 776 -6.10 29.09 -33.74
N ALA A 777 -6.33 29.13 -35.05
CA ALA A 777 -5.48 29.84 -36.01
C ALA A 777 -5.43 31.35 -35.77
N GLU A 778 -6.58 31.99 -35.55
CA GLU A 778 -6.64 33.43 -35.25
C GLU A 778 -5.92 33.78 -33.95
N ILE A 779 -6.10 32.97 -32.90
CA ILE A 779 -5.48 33.20 -31.59
C ILE A 779 -3.96 33.01 -31.66
N VAL A 780 -3.50 31.91 -32.26
CA VAL A 780 -2.06 31.63 -32.43
C VAL A 780 -1.42 32.73 -33.30
N SER A 781 -2.07 33.15 -34.39
CA SER A 781 -1.56 34.24 -35.23
C SER A 781 -1.57 35.60 -34.52
N ALA A 782 -2.52 35.86 -33.62
CA ALA A 782 -2.61 37.13 -32.91
C ALA A 782 -1.50 37.29 -31.86
N ALA A 783 -1.07 36.21 -31.23
CA ALA A 783 -0.13 36.23 -30.12
C ALA A 783 0.65 34.91 -29.94
N PRO A 784 1.52 34.54 -30.90
CA PRO A 784 2.18 33.22 -30.91
C PRO A 784 3.00 32.93 -29.64
N ASP A 785 3.77 33.91 -29.14
CA ASP A 785 4.65 33.72 -27.99
C ASP A 785 3.88 33.67 -26.67
N LEU A 786 2.82 34.48 -26.56
CA LEU A 786 1.94 34.45 -25.38
C LEU A 786 1.11 33.17 -25.30
N VAL A 787 0.62 32.67 -26.44
CA VAL A 787 -0.11 31.40 -26.51
C VAL A 787 0.82 30.24 -26.14
N ARG A 788 2.10 30.29 -26.49
CA ARG A 788 3.09 29.29 -26.07
C ARG A 788 3.20 29.17 -24.54
N VAL A 789 3.06 30.28 -23.82
CA VAL A 789 3.09 30.31 -22.35
C VAL A 789 1.73 29.96 -21.73
N LEU A 790 0.62 30.40 -22.34
CA LEU A 790 -0.73 30.17 -21.83
C LEU A 790 -1.28 28.76 -22.10
N ALA A 791 -0.92 28.17 -23.24
CA ALA A 791 -1.39 26.87 -23.71
C ALA A 791 -0.21 25.89 -23.94
N PRO A 792 0.52 25.52 -22.87
CA PRO A 792 1.59 24.52 -22.97
C PRO A 792 1.02 23.11 -23.20
N VAL A 793 -0.26 22.87 -22.90
CA VAL A 793 -0.94 21.60 -23.12
C VAL A 793 -2.15 21.80 -24.02
N TRP A 794 -2.25 20.99 -25.08
CA TRP A 794 -3.43 20.90 -25.92
C TRP A 794 -4.12 19.55 -25.70
N ILE A 795 -5.44 19.55 -25.59
CA ILE A 795 -6.28 18.34 -25.49
C ILE A 795 -7.25 18.32 -26.67
N ALA A 796 -7.30 17.22 -27.41
CA ALA A 796 -8.15 17.11 -28.60
C ALA A 796 -8.56 15.65 -28.85
N SER A 797 -9.70 15.44 -29.49
CA SER A 797 -9.93 14.16 -30.18
C SER A 797 -9.00 14.05 -31.40
N PRO A 798 -8.70 12.84 -31.90
CA PRO A 798 -7.89 12.67 -33.11
C PRO A 798 -8.41 13.50 -34.30
N TYR A 799 -9.74 13.67 -34.37
CA TYR A 799 -10.43 14.38 -35.43
C TYR A 799 -10.45 15.91 -35.25
N GLU A 800 -10.18 16.40 -34.03
CA GLU A 800 -9.99 17.83 -33.74
C GLU A 800 -8.52 18.28 -33.88
N VAL A 801 -7.56 17.35 -33.94
CA VAL A 801 -6.12 17.69 -34.12
C VAL A 801 -5.87 18.55 -35.37
N PRO A 802 -6.49 18.28 -36.54
CA PRO A 802 -6.35 19.13 -37.73
C PRO A 802 -6.82 20.58 -37.54
N GLU A 803 -7.61 20.90 -36.51
CA GLU A 803 -7.99 22.28 -36.19
C GLU A 803 -6.85 23.08 -35.53
N ILE A 804 -5.82 22.38 -35.03
CA ILE A 804 -4.63 22.99 -34.46
C ILE A 804 -3.72 23.46 -35.61
N PRO A 805 -3.29 24.73 -35.66
CA PRO A 805 -2.45 25.23 -36.74
C PRO A 805 -1.12 24.47 -36.87
N ASP A 806 -0.65 24.25 -38.09
CA ASP A 806 0.65 23.60 -38.38
C ASP A 806 1.86 24.34 -37.80
N SER A 807 1.72 25.63 -37.51
CA SER A 807 2.75 26.41 -36.82
C SER A 807 2.95 26.03 -35.34
N VAL A 808 2.09 25.17 -34.79
CA VAL A 808 2.16 24.71 -33.41
C VAL A 808 2.86 23.36 -33.34
N ASP A 809 4.14 23.40 -32.96
CA ASP A 809 4.93 22.20 -32.65
C ASP A 809 4.78 21.73 -31.21
N PHE A 810 4.88 20.42 -31.00
CA PHE A 810 4.87 19.78 -29.68
C PHE A 810 6.16 19.01 -29.41
N ASP A 811 6.60 19.01 -28.16
CA ASP A 811 7.75 18.21 -27.73
C ASP A 811 7.36 16.73 -27.53
N ALA A 812 6.13 16.50 -27.06
CA ALA A 812 5.58 15.18 -26.83
C ALA A 812 4.10 15.08 -27.19
N VAL A 813 3.67 13.90 -27.64
CA VAL A 813 2.27 13.52 -27.77
C VAL A 813 1.95 12.37 -26.81
N LEU A 814 0.86 12.53 -26.06
CA LEU A 814 0.26 11.49 -25.23
C LEU A 814 -0.98 10.97 -25.97
N LEU A 815 -0.85 9.83 -26.64
CA LEU A 815 -1.98 9.12 -27.24
C LEU A 815 -2.65 8.31 -26.13
N VAL A 816 -3.71 8.83 -25.54
CA VAL A 816 -4.51 8.17 -24.50
C VAL A 816 -5.65 7.41 -25.18
N ASP A 817 -5.94 6.20 -24.72
CA ASP A 817 -6.82 5.25 -25.42
C ASP A 817 -6.29 4.89 -26.82
N ALA A 818 -4.96 4.74 -26.95
CA ALA A 818 -4.30 4.42 -28.21
C ALA A 818 -4.73 3.07 -28.80
N ALA A 819 -5.31 2.19 -27.99
CA ALA A 819 -5.86 0.92 -28.44
C ALA A 819 -7.28 1.08 -29.06
N ALA A 820 -7.93 2.24 -28.91
CA ALA A 820 -9.24 2.54 -29.47
C ALA A 820 -9.21 3.23 -30.84
N VAL A 821 -8.01 3.56 -31.36
CA VAL A 821 -7.80 4.29 -32.62
C VAL A 821 -6.76 3.58 -33.47
N ASN A 822 -6.91 3.63 -34.79
CA ASN A 822 -5.92 3.08 -35.72
C ASN A 822 -4.82 4.11 -36.06
N LEU A 823 -3.86 3.70 -36.88
CA LEU A 823 -2.73 4.54 -37.24
C LEU A 823 -3.12 5.77 -38.08
N ALA A 824 -4.13 5.65 -38.96
CA ALA A 824 -4.62 6.78 -39.75
C ALA A 824 -5.26 7.84 -38.84
N GLU A 825 -6.04 7.43 -37.85
CA GLU A 825 -6.61 8.32 -36.84
C GLU A 825 -5.51 9.03 -36.00
N ALA A 826 -4.44 8.32 -35.64
CA ALA A 826 -3.37 8.86 -34.80
C ALA A 826 -2.29 9.67 -35.56
N ALA A 827 -2.16 9.50 -36.88
CA ALA A 827 -1.10 10.10 -37.69
C ALA A 827 -1.00 11.64 -37.59
N PRO A 828 -2.11 12.41 -37.56
CA PRO A 828 -2.08 13.88 -37.40
C PRO A 828 -1.40 14.31 -36.08
N ALA A 829 -1.56 13.50 -35.03
CA ALA A 829 -0.97 13.76 -33.74
C ALA A 829 0.51 13.34 -33.69
N ILE A 830 0.82 12.16 -34.26
CA ILE A 830 2.18 11.60 -34.31
C ILE A 830 3.13 12.53 -35.08
N ARG A 831 2.71 13.06 -36.23
CA ARG A 831 3.59 13.89 -37.08
C ARG A 831 4.02 15.21 -36.40
N ARG A 832 3.29 15.67 -35.38
CA ARG A 832 3.50 16.98 -34.72
C ARG A 832 4.40 16.92 -33.48
N ALA A 833 4.86 15.74 -33.08
CA ALA A 833 5.62 15.55 -31.85
C ALA A 833 6.78 14.57 -31.98
N ARG A 834 7.91 14.86 -31.33
CA ARG A 834 9.12 14.02 -31.39
C ARG A 834 9.04 12.81 -30.46
N GLN A 835 8.51 13.01 -29.25
CA GLN A 835 8.31 11.96 -28.26
C GLN A 835 6.86 11.46 -28.31
N ILE A 836 6.67 10.15 -28.36
CA ILE A 836 5.34 9.53 -28.42
C ILE A 836 5.17 8.61 -27.23
N VAL A 837 4.13 8.86 -26.44
CA VAL A 837 3.72 7.97 -25.35
C VAL A 837 2.30 7.50 -25.65
N ALA A 838 2.15 6.21 -25.90
CA ALA A 838 0.84 5.61 -26.14
C ALA A 838 0.36 4.88 -24.89
N LEU A 839 -0.83 5.22 -24.40
CA LEU A 839 -1.48 4.57 -23.27
C LEU A 839 -2.78 3.95 -23.74
N GLY A 840 -3.04 2.71 -23.37
CA GLY A 840 -4.26 2.02 -23.78
C GLY A 840 -4.39 0.66 -23.15
N ASP A 841 -5.54 0.04 -23.39
CA ASP A 841 -5.85 -1.32 -22.98
C ASP A 841 -6.26 -2.14 -24.22
N PRO A 842 -5.35 -2.93 -24.82
CA PRO A 842 -5.65 -3.69 -26.03
C PRO A 842 -6.68 -4.81 -25.79
N VAL A 843 -7.01 -5.14 -24.54
CA VAL A 843 -7.98 -6.19 -24.21
C VAL A 843 -9.41 -5.68 -24.31
N THR A 844 -9.68 -4.40 -24.00
CA THR A 844 -11.03 -3.81 -24.04
C THR A 844 -11.26 -2.85 -25.20
N GLN A 845 -10.18 -2.34 -25.79
CA GLN A 845 -10.22 -1.29 -26.80
C GLN A 845 -9.83 -1.85 -28.17
N ARG A 846 -10.57 -1.45 -29.20
CA ARG A 846 -10.29 -1.77 -30.60
C ARG A 846 -10.77 -0.61 -31.48
N PRO A 847 -10.04 -0.23 -32.54
CA PRO A 847 -10.56 0.68 -33.56
C PRO A 847 -11.78 0.07 -34.24
N THR A 848 -12.82 0.85 -34.48
CA THR A 848 -14.01 0.40 -35.20
C THR A 848 -14.45 1.45 -36.21
N PRO A 849 -15.01 1.06 -37.37
CA PRO A 849 -15.53 2.00 -38.35
C PRO A 849 -16.75 2.75 -37.77
N PHE A 850 -16.97 3.99 -38.23
CA PHE A 850 -18.11 4.79 -37.83
C PHE A 850 -18.57 5.73 -38.96
N ASP A 851 -19.82 6.17 -38.88
CA ASP A 851 -20.41 7.15 -39.80
C ASP A 851 -20.89 8.37 -39.01
N VAL A 852 -20.56 9.57 -39.50
CA VAL A 852 -21.07 10.83 -38.94
C VAL A 852 -22.54 11.00 -39.28
N ALA A 853 -22.93 10.68 -40.52
CA ALA A 853 -24.31 10.80 -40.97
C ALA A 853 -25.24 9.81 -40.25
N THR A 854 -26.47 10.24 -39.95
CA THR A 854 -27.53 9.35 -39.45
C THR A 854 -27.96 8.31 -40.47
N LEU A 855 -27.91 8.68 -41.75
CA LEU A 855 -28.15 7.82 -42.91
C LEU A 855 -27.02 8.06 -43.93
N PRO A 856 -26.20 7.04 -44.22
CA PRO A 856 -25.16 7.14 -45.24
C PRO A 856 -25.75 7.38 -46.64
N ALA A 857 -24.96 8.00 -47.53
CA ALA A 857 -25.33 8.12 -48.94
C ALA A 857 -25.32 6.73 -49.61
N ALA A 858 -26.36 6.40 -50.37
CA ALA A 858 -26.56 5.06 -50.92
C ALA A 858 -25.45 4.62 -51.90
N ASP A 859 -24.85 5.56 -52.62
CA ASP A 859 -23.79 5.30 -53.61
C ASP A 859 -22.38 5.47 -53.03
N TRP A 860 -22.25 5.64 -51.71
CA TRP A 860 -20.95 5.79 -51.05
C TRP A 860 -20.46 4.43 -50.54
N GLU A 861 -19.25 4.06 -50.95
CA GLU A 861 -18.53 2.88 -50.49
C GLU A 861 -17.11 3.31 -50.10
N ARG A 862 -16.51 2.60 -49.15
CA ARG A 862 -15.11 2.83 -48.74
C ARG A 862 -14.19 2.45 -49.88
N GLU A 863 -13.17 3.26 -50.14
CA GLU A 863 -12.14 2.94 -51.11
C GLU A 863 -11.20 1.86 -50.58
N VAL A 864 -10.93 1.86 -49.27
CA VAL A 864 -10.06 0.89 -48.60
C VAL A 864 -10.75 0.23 -47.40
N ASP A 865 -10.38 -1.03 -47.15
CA ASP A 865 -10.81 -1.74 -45.95
C ASP A 865 -10.34 -1.02 -44.69
N PHE A 866 -11.19 -1.01 -43.66
CA PHE A 866 -10.88 -0.37 -42.39
C PHE A 866 -9.77 -1.15 -41.66
N ASP A 867 -8.65 -0.48 -41.34
CA ASP A 867 -7.59 -1.07 -40.51
C ASP A 867 -8.04 -1.09 -39.05
N ASP A 868 -8.33 -2.29 -38.56
CA ASP A 868 -8.73 -2.59 -37.20
C ASP A 868 -7.55 -2.82 -36.26
N VAL A 869 -6.31 -2.78 -36.77
CA VAL A 869 -5.10 -2.84 -35.95
C VAL A 869 -4.89 -1.49 -35.26
N SER A 870 -4.79 -1.53 -33.93
CA SER A 870 -4.69 -0.32 -33.13
C SER A 870 -3.34 0.39 -33.26
N ALA A 871 -3.34 1.71 -33.06
CA ALA A 871 -2.11 2.49 -32.95
C ALA A 871 -1.25 1.99 -31.78
N PHE A 872 -1.86 1.50 -30.70
CA PHE A 872 -1.17 0.85 -29.59
C PHE A 872 -0.32 -0.34 -30.06
N GLU A 873 -0.92 -1.29 -30.79
CA GLU A 873 -0.22 -2.48 -31.31
C GLU A 873 0.90 -2.12 -32.27
N ARG A 874 0.64 -1.22 -33.23
CA ARG A 874 1.66 -0.75 -34.18
C ARG A 874 2.85 -0.10 -33.48
N LEU A 875 2.60 0.69 -32.44
CA LEU A 875 3.66 1.36 -31.68
C LEU A 875 4.39 0.40 -30.73
N ALA A 876 3.72 -0.64 -30.22
CA ALA A 876 4.33 -1.68 -29.39
C ALA A 876 5.41 -2.49 -30.16
N ASP A 877 5.29 -2.59 -31.48
CA ASP A 877 6.31 -3.18 -32.35
C ASP A 877 7.61 -2.34 -32.45
N LEU A 878 7.56 -1.07 -32.07
CA LEU A 878 8.68 -0.14 -32.16
C LEU A 878 9.25 0.25 -30.79
N PHE A 879 8.39 0.45 -29.80
CA PHE A 879 8.76 1.01 -28.51
C PHE A 879 8.64 0.00 -27.37
N PRO A 880 9.37 0.19 -26.24
CA PRO A 880 9.20 -0.64 -25.07
C PRO A 880 7.77 -0.54 -24.52
N VAL A 881 7.19 -1.70 -24.20
CA VAL A 881 5.89 -1.82 -23.53
C VAL A 881 6.11 -1.93 -22.02
N VAL A 882 5.39 -1.12 -21.25
CA VAL A 882 5.36 -1.17 -19.79
C VAL A 882 3.93 -1.41 -19.34
N THR A 883 3.70 -2.37 -18.47
CA THR A 883 2.36 -2.69 -17.96
C THR A 883 2.18 -2.13 -16.56
N LEU A 884 1.09 -1.41 -16.33
CA LEU A 884 0.62 -1.06 -14.99
C LEU A 884 -0.31 -2.18 -14.52
N THR A 885 -0.07 -2.73 -13.35
CA THR A 885 -0.74 -3.95 -12.87
C THR A 885 -1.55 -3.73 -11.59
N ARG A 886 -1.18 -2.73 -10.77
CA ARG A 886 -1.83 -2.42 -9.49
C ARG A 886 -3.16 -1.69 -9.68
N SER A 887 -4.28 -2.36 -9.40
CA SER A 887 -5.62 -1.78 -9.55
C SER A 887 -6.11 -1.12 -8.26
N TYR A 888 -6.61 0.11 -8.38
CA TYR A 888 -7.16 0.93 -7.29
C TYR A 888 -8.69 0.98 -7.28
N ARG A 889 -9.35 0.13 -8.07
CA ARG A 889 -10.80 0.15 -8.22
C ARG A 889 -11.50 -0.27 -6.93
N ALA A 890 -12.47 0.53 -6.47
CA ALA A 890 -13.17 0.27 -5.22
C ALA A 890 -14.35 -0.70 -5.40
N GLY A 891 -14.22 -1.92 -4.88
CA GLY A 891 -15.24 -2.97 -4.97
C GLY A 891 -15.01 -3.91 -6.15
N GLY A 892 -15.75 -5.03 -6.19
CA GLY A 892 -15.66 -5.93 -7.34
C GLY A 892 -14.59 -7.00 -7.27
N GLU A 893 -14.08 -7.42 -6.11
CA GLU A 893 -12.98 -8.41 -6.05
C GLU A 893 -13.31 -9.70 -6.81
N ASP A 894 -14.43 -10.34 -6.51
CA ASP A 894 -14.85 -11.58 -7.20
C ASP A 894 -14.99 -11.36 -8.71
N LEU A 895 -15.42 -10.16 -9.11
CA LEU A 895 -15.53 -9.76 -10.50
C LEU A 895 -14.15 -9.47 -11.13
N ALA A 896 -13.25 -8.82 -10.40
CA ALA A 896 -11.94 -8.40 -10.83
C ALA A 896 -11.00 -9.60 -10.97
N GLU A 897 -10.99 -10.52 -10.00
CA GLU A 897 -10.22 -11.77 -10.04
C GLU A 897 -10.67 -12.63 -11.23
N LEU A 898 -11.99 -12.75 -11.43
CA LEU A 898 -12.52 -13.52 -12.54
C LEU A 898 -12.20 -12.88 -13.91
N ILE A 899 -12.29 -11.55 -14.02
CA ILE A 899 -11.86 -10.82 -15.22
C ILE A 899 -10.35 -10.98 -15.43
N ASN A 900 -9.57 -10.93 -14.34
CA ASN A 900 -8.13 -11.03 -14.37
C ASN A 900 -7.67 -12.40 -14.90
N ASP A 901 -8.25 -13.48 -14.37
CA ASP A 901 -7.99 -14.85 -14.79
C ASP A 901 -8.42 -15.08 -16.25
N ALA A 902 -9.61 -14.59 -16.62
CA ALA A 902 -10.20 -14.88 -17.93
C ALA A 902 -9.56 -14.08 -19.07
N PHE A 903 -9.15 -12.82 -18.82
CA PHE A 903 -8.79 -11.88 -19.89
C PHE A 903 -7.41 -11.23 -19.75
N TYR A 904 -6.81 -11.23 -18.56
CA TYR A 904 -5.53 -10.55 -18.28
C TYR A 904 -4.44 -11.48 -17.76
N GLY A 905 -4.64 -12.81 -17.83
CA GLY A 905 -3.63 -13.80 -17.47
C GLY A 905 -3.21 -13.79 -16.00
N GLY A 906 -4.02 -13.22 -15.09
CA GLY A 906 -3.69 -13.11 -13.68
C GLY A 906 -2.76 -11.93 -13.33
N GLU A 907 -2.45 -11.03 -14.27
CA GLU A 907 -1.49 -9.94 -14.04
C GLU A 907 -2.02 -8.80 -13.14
N ILE A 908 -3.34 -8.60 -13.04
CA ILE A 908 -3.91 -7.53 -12.21
C ILE A 908 -3.74 -7.85 -10.73
N VAL A 909 -3.12 -6.94 -9.99
CA VAL A 909 -3.00 -7.01 -8.54
C VAL A 909 -4.00 -6.05 -7.91
N SER A 910 -4.99 -6.56 -7.18
CA SER A 910 -6.00 -5.78 -6.47
C SER A 910 -6.08 -6.19 -5.00
N LEU A 911 -6.28 -5.22 -4.10
CA LEU A 911 -6.51 -5.51 -2.69
C LEU A 911 -7.94 -6.00 -2.44
N PRO A 912 -8.16 -6.95 -1.52
CA PRO A 912 -9.50 -7.49 -1.24
C PRO A 912 -10.50 -6.44 -0.77
N TRP A 913 -11.76 -6.61 -1.12
CA TRP A 913 -12.84 -5.69 -0.71
C TRP A 913 -13.45 -6.13 0.63
N ALA A 914 -13.64 -5.19 1.57
CA ALA A 914 -14.24 -5.50 2.87
C ALA A 914 -15.65 -6.09 2.76
N GLY A 915 -16.40 -5.73 1.72
CA GLY A 915 -17.74 -6.28 1.49
C GLY A 915 -17.72 -7.77 1.18
N SER A 916 -16.75 -8.25 0.40
CA SER A 916 -16.58 -9.69 0.12
C SER A 916 -16.31 -10.46 1.40
N TYR A 917 -15.48 -9.91 2.29
CA TYR A 917 -15.23 -10.49 3.61
C TYR A 917 -16.50 -10.55 4.49
N LEU A 918 -17.37 -9.55 4.37
CA LEU A 918 -18.67 -9.46 5.05
C LEU A 918 -19.80 -10.27 4.35
N GLY A 919 -19.47 -11.13 3.40
CA GLY A 919 -20.44 -11.95 2.65
C GLY A 919 -21.30 -11.18 1.64
N ARG A 920 -20.92 -9.94 1.30
CA ARG A 920 -21.58 -9.11 0.28
C ARG A 920 -20.80 -9.25 -1.02
N GLY A 921 -21.07 -10.31 -1.79
CA GLY A 921 -20.42 -10.53 -3.08
C GLY A 921 -20.64 -9.36 -4.05
N SER A 922 -19.64 -9.09 -4.86
CA SER A 922 -19.68 -8.01 -5.85
C SER A 922 -20.32 -8.43 -7.17
N LEU A 923 -20.33 -9.73 -7.44
CA LEU A 923 -20.96 -10.37 -8.59
C LEU A 923 -22.08 -11.30 -8.10
N THR A 924 -23.29 -11.09 -8.59
CA THR A 924 -24.40 -12.02 -8.38
C THR A 924 -24.96 -12.47 -9.71
N VAL A 925 -25.42 -13.73 -9.76
CA VAL A 925 -26.07 -14.30 -10.94
C VAL A 925 -27.50 -14.63 -10.58
N ASP A 926 -28.43 -14.09 -11.33
CA ASP A 926 -29.87 -14.28 -11.17
C ASP A 926 -30.41 -15.10 -12.35
N TYR A 927 -30.70 -16.38 -12.07
CA TYR A 927 -31.25 -17.29 -13.06
C TYR A 927 -32.77 -17.19 -13.11
N VAL A 928 -33.30 -16.64 -14.20
CA VAL A 928 -34.73 -16.38 -14.36
C VAL A 928 -35.41 -17.54 -15.09
N GLU A 929 -36.39 -18.16 -14.44
CA GLU A 929 -37.20 -19.21 -15.05
C GLU A 929 -38.21 -18.66 -16.07
N GLY A 930 -38.63 -19.50 -17.03
CA GLY A 930 -39.67 -19.13 -18.00
C GLY A 930 -39.21 -18.33 -19.22
N GLY A 931 -37.90 -18.17 -19.43
CA GLY A 931 -37.32 -17.55 -20.63
C GLY A 931 -37.37 -18.43 -21.87
N VAL A 932 -38.57 -18.89 -22.27
CA VAL A 932 -38.77 -19.72 -23.47
C VAL A 932 -39.45 -18.93 -24.59
N GLY A 933 -39.02 -19.14 -25.83
CA GLY A 933 -39.57 -18.43 -26.98
C GLY A 933 -39.49 -19.19 -28.30
N MET A 934 -40.04 -18.58 -29.34
CA MET A 934 -39.84 -19.05 -30.72
C MET A 934 -38.52 -18.48 -31.26
N PRO A 935 -37.67 -19.29 -31.90
CA PRO A 935 -36.47 -18.80 -32.56
C PRO A 935 -36.81 -17.75 -33.61
N ASP A 936 -36.00 -16.70 -33.68
CA ASP A 936 -36.10 -15.69 -34.73
C ASP A 936 -35.84 -16.36 -36.11
N PRO A 937 -36.66 -16.09 -37.13
CA PRO A 937 -36.49 -16.72 -38.44
C PRO A 937 -35.16 -16.39 -39.14
N ARG A 938 -34.52 -15.28 -38.74
CA ARG A 938 -33.33 -14.71 -39.38
C ARG A 938 -32.06 -15.06 -38.61
N THR A 939 -32.07 -14.90 -37.28
CA THR A 939 -30.90 -15.20 -36.44
C THR A 939 -30.93 -16.61 -35.87
N GLY A 940 -32.08 -17.28 -35.88
CA GLY A 940 -32.23 -18.62 -35.32
C GLY A 940 -32.14 -18.69 -33.79
N ALA A 941 -31.99 -17.54 -33.11
CA ALA A 941 -31.88 -17.41 -31.66
C ALA A 941 -33.22 -17.03 -31.00
N VAL A 942 -33.43 -17.39 -29.74
CA VAL A 942 -34.56 -16.87 -28.95
C VAL A 942 -34.14 -15.55 -28.31
N GLU A 943 -34.43 -14.45 -28.99
CA GLU A 943 -34.02 -13.11 -28.56
C GLU A 943 -35.06 -12.42 -27.67
N SER A 944 -34.55 -11.78 -26.62
CA SER A 944 -35.28 -10.97 -25.65
C SER A 944 -36.45 -11.67 -24.95
N PRO A 945 -36.19 -12.67 -24.07
CA PRO A 945 -37.24 -13.31 -23.28
C PRO A 945 -38.01 -12.33 -22.39
N ASP A 946 -39.34 -12.50 -22.28
CA ASP A 946 -40.20 -11.62 -21.46
C ASP A 946 -39.85 -11.70 -19.96
N ALA A 947 -39.50 -12.90 -19.48
CA ALA A 947 -39.12 -13.13 -18.10
C ALA A 947 -37.86 -12.33 -17.70
N GLU A 948 -36.86 -12.29 -18.59
CA GLU A 948 -35.63 -11.55 -18.37
C GLU A 948 -35.88 -10.04 -18.33
N VAL A 949 -36.67 -9.51 -19.29
CA VAL A 949 -37.07 -8.09 -19.32
C VAL A 949 -37.78 -7.70 -18.02
N ALA A 950 -38.72 -8.53 -17.55
CA ALA A 950 -39.45 -8.26 -16.32
C ALA A 950 -38.52 -8.21 -15.10
N ARG A 951 -37.56 -9.14 -15.00
CA ARG A 951 -36.61 -9.17 -13.88
C ARG A 951 -35.68 -7.97 -13.89
N VAL A 952 -35.17 -7.56 -15.05
CA VAL A 952 -34.35 -6.36 -15.19
C VAL A 952 -35.12 -5.11 -14.74
N VAL A 953 -36.39 -4.97 -15.13
CA VAL A 953 -37.24 -3.87 -14.67
C VAL A 953 -37.37 -3.87 -13.14
N THR A 954 -37.57 -5.04 -12.51
CA THR A 954 -37.59 -5.16 -11.05
C THR A 954 -36.29 -4.66 -10.42
N LEU A 955 -35.13 -5.12 -10.89
CA LEU A 955 -33.82 -4.72 -10.35
C LEU A 955 -33.56 -3.21 -10.51
N VAL A 956 -33.95 -2.62 -11.65
CA VAL A 956 -33.82 -1.18 -11.87
C VAL A 956 -34.71 -0.39 -10.90
N VAL A 957 -35.94 -0.83 -10.67
CA VAL A 957 -36.86 -0.18 -9.72
C VAL A 957 -36.36 -0.32 -8.27
N GLU A 958 -35.91 -1.50 -7.87
CA GLU A 958 -35.32 -1.74 -6.53
C GLU A 958 -34.12 -0.83 -6.30
N HIS A 959 -33.22 -0.70 -7.29
CA HIS A 959 -32.08 0.19 -7.20
C HIS A 959 -32.50 1.65 -7.09
N ALA A 960 -33.44 2.09 -7.92
CA ALA A 960 -33.93 3.47 -7.90
C ALA A 960 -34.54 3.86 -6.54
N VAL A 961 -35.18 2.92 -5.84
CA VAL A 961 -35.79 3.16 -4.52
C VAL A 961 -34.79 3.05 -3.37
N HIS A 962 -33.95 2.01 -3.36
CA HIS A 962 -33.08 1.70 -2.22
C HIS A 962 -31.69 2.34 -2.32
N ARG A 963 -31.25 2.73 -3.52
CA ARG A 963 -29.90 3.24 -3.80
C ARG A 963 -29.90 4.40 -4.82
N PRO A 964 -30.73 5.45 -4.65
CA PRO A 964 -30.85 6.53 -5.63
C PRO A 964 -29.57 7.35 -5.84
N THR A 965 -28.60 7.29 -4.92
CA THR A 965 -27.32 8.00 -5.00
C THR A 965 -26.23 7.25 -5.78
N GLU A 966 -26.40 5.95 -6.04
CA GLU A 966 -25.46 5.14 -6.81
C GLU A 966 -25.89 5.10 -8.27
N THR A 967 -24.93 5.22 -9.20
CA THR A 967 -25.26 5.25 -10.63
C THR A 967 -25.45 3.84 -11.17
N LEU A 968 -26.41 3.66 -12.07
CA LEU A 968 -26.80 2.35 -12.62
C LEU A 968 -26.84 2.39 -14.14
N MET A 969 -26.49 1.28 -14.77
CA MET A 969 -26.90 1.02 -16.15
C MET A 969 -27.27 -0.45 -16.36
N VAL A 970 -28.01 -0.69 -17.43
CA VAL A 970 -28.25 -2.04 -17.95
C VAL A 970 -27.43 -2.22 -19.22
N VAL A 971 -26.67 -3.31 -19.29
CA VAL A 971 -25.91 -3.70 -20.48
C VAL A 971 -26.47 -5.00 -21.02
N THR A 972 -26.55 -5.15 -22.34
CA THR A 972 -27.04 -6.37 -22.98
C THR A 972 -26.29 -6.73 -24.26
N ALA A 973 -26.23 -8.02 -24.57
CA ALA A 973 -25.63 -8.55 -25.79
C ALA A 973 -26.52 -8.42 -27.05
N SER A 974 -27.80 -8.05 -26.91
CA SER A 974 -28.73 -7.91 -28.04
C SER A 974 -29.29 -6.49 -28.15
N ARG A 975 -29.13 -5.86 -29.33
CA ARG A 975 -29.71 -4.54 -29.62
C ARG A 975 -31.23 -4.52 -29.47
N ARG A 976 -31.90 -5.58 -29.95
CA ARG A 976 -33.35 -5.76 -29.80
C ARG A 976 -33.75 -5.86 -28.33
N HIS A 977 -32.96 -6.58 -27.52
CA HIS A 977 -33.23 -6.66 -26.08
C HIS A 977 -33.03 -5.30 -25.39
N ALA A 978 -31.98 -4.55 -25.75
CA ALA A 978 -31.72 -3.20 -25.21
C ALA A 978 -32.92 -2.27 -25.43
N GLU A 979 -33.48 -2.23 -26.64
CA GLU A 979 -34.65 -1.41 -26.97
C GLU A 979 -35.90 -1.81 -26.18
N ARG A 980 -36.12 -3.12 -26.02
CA ARG A 980 -37.26 -3.65 -25.26
C ARG A 980 -37.14 -3.34 -23.78
N VAL A 981 -35.97 -3.55 -23.18
CA VAL A 981 -35.68 -3.18 -21.80
C VAL A 981 -35.84 -1.68 -21.59
N ARG A 982 -35.27 -0.85 -22.49
CA ARG A 982 -35.39 0.61 -22.42
C ARG A 982 -36.86 1.06 -22.43
N THR A 983 -37.67 0.46 -23.29
CA THR A 983 -39.11 0.74 -23.38
C THR A 983 -39.85 0.30 -22.11
N ALA A 984 -39.56 -0.91 -21.61
CA ALA A 984 -40.21 -1.46 -20.42
C ALA A 984 -39.86 -0.67 -19.14
N VAL A 985 -38.58 -0.30 -18.97
CA VAL A 985 -38.13 0.53 -17.86
C VAL A 985 -38.77 1.92 -17.93
N ALA A 986 -38.80 2.54 -19.12
CA ALA A 986 -39.45 3.84 -19.29
C ALA A 986 -40.95 3.81 -18.93
N ALA A 987 -41.64 2.72 -19.29
CA ALA A 987 -43.05 2.52 -18.92
C ALA A 987 -43.24 2.31 -17.41
N ALA A 988 -42.37 1.52 -16.76
CA ALA A 988 -42.43 1.22 -15.33
C ALA A 988 -42.13 2.43 -14.43
N LEU A 989 -41.28 3.35 -14.90
CA LEU A 989 -40.91 4.58 -14.18
C LEU A 989 -41.82 5.77 -14.53
N ALA A 990 -42.71 5.63 -15.52
CA ALA A 990 -43.61 6.71 -15.92
C ALA A 990 -44.59 7.08 -14.80
N GLY A 991 -44.65 8.38 -14.44
CA GLY A 991 -45.59 8.92 -13.45
C GLY A 991 -45.20 8.69 -11.98
N ARG A 992 -44.03 8.10 -11.70
CA ARG A 992 -43.51 7.92 -10.35
C ARG A 992 -42.63 9.10 -9.91
N SER A 993 -43.09 9.85 -8.91
CA SER A 993 -42.34 10.99 -8.36
C SER A 993 -41.21 10.59 -7.40
N ASP A 994 -41.25 9.37 -6.85
CA ASP A 994 -40.27 8.86 -5.90
C ASP A 994 -38.94 8.41 -6.54
N VAL A 995 -38.92 8.28 -7.87
CA VAL A 995 -37.74 7.86 -8.66
C VAL A 995 -37.38 8.87 -9.76
N SER A 996 -38.02 10.05 -9.77
CA SER A 996 -37.82 11.07 -10.81
C SER A 996 -36.40 11.61 -10.85
N ASP A 997 -35.74 11.69 -9.70
CA ASP A 997 -34.38 12.21 -9.57
C ASP A 997 -33.33 11.21 -10.09
N PHE A 998 -33.59 9.90 -9.93
CA PHE A 998 -32.75 8.82 -10.46
C PHE A 998 -32.79 8.75 -12.01
N VAL A 999 -33.97 9.02 -12.58
CA VAL A 999 -34.15 9.18 -14.04
C VAL A 999 -33.80 10.62 -14.48
N GLY A 1000 -33.56 11.51 -13.52
CA GLY A 1000 -33.28 12.92 -13.67
C GLY A 1000 -31.94 13.17 -14.36
N ARG A 1001 -31.85 14.31 -15.04
CA ARG A 1001 -30.90 14.55 -16.16
C ARG A 1001 -29.73 15.47 -15.87
N ASP A 1002 -29.62 16.00 -14.66
CA ASP A 1002 -28.51 16.90 -14.29
C ASP A 1002 -27.37 16.16 -13.57
N THR A 1003 -27.39 14.82 -13.60
CA THR A 1003 -26.30 13.99 -13.08
C THR A 1003 -25.27 13.71 -14.18
N ALA A 1004 -23.98 13.67 -13.80
CA ALA A 1004 -22.89 13.42 -14.74
C ALA A 1004 -22.94 12.01 -15.37
N GLU A 1005 -23.62 11.07 -14.71
CA GLU A 1005 -23.74 9.67 -15.12
C GLU A 1005 -25.21 9.22 -15.03
N PRO A 1006 -26.05 9.56 -16.02
CA PRO A 1006 -27.46 9.22 -16.00
C PRO A 1006 -27.66 7.70 -16.17
N PHE A 1007 -28.82 7.22 -15.72
CA PHE A 1007 -29.27 5.86 -15.99
C PHE A 1007 -29.37 5.62 -17.51
N ALA A 1008 -28.80 4.52 -17.98
CA ALA A 1008 -28.80 4.15 -19.39
C ALA A 1008 -29.04 2.63 -19.57
N VAL A 1009 -29.62 2.28 -20.71
CA VAL A 1009 -29.72 0.90 -21.20
C VAL A 1009 -28.96 0.86 -22.51
N LEU A 1010 -27.88 0.08 -22.57
CA LEU A 1010 -26.89 0.09 -23.64
C LEU A 1010 -26.60 -1.33 -24.14
N THR A 1011 -26.17 -1.48 -25.39
CA THR A 1011 -25.51 -2.71 -25.85
C THR A 1011 -24.08 -2.82 -25.28
N LEU A 1012 -23.45 -3.99 -25.42
CA LEU A 1012 -22.03 -4.16 -25.07
C LEU A 1012 -21.15 -3.15 -25.79
N GLU A 1013 -21.36 -2.96 -27.09
CA GLU A 1013 -20.61 -2.01 -27.91
C GLU A 1013 -20.88 -0.54 -27.51
N GLU A 1014 -22.14 -0.18 -27.24
CA GLU A 1014 -22.51 1.16 -26.76
C GLU A 1014 -21.93 1.46 -25.35
N SER A 1015 -21.61 0.43 -24.56
CA SER A 1015 -21.08 0.58 -23.20
C SER A 1015 -19.56 0.80 -23.11
N VAL A 1016 -18.81 0.68 -24.22
CA VAL A 1016 -17.33 0.73 -24.25
C VAL A 1016 -16.74 1.97 -23.59
N ALA A 1017 -17.42 3.12 -23.69
CA ALA A 1017 -16.97 4.39 -23.13
C ALA A 1017 -17.68 4.80 -21.82
N GLU A 1018 -18.56 3.95 -21.30
CA GLU A 1018 -19.40 4.24 -20.13
C GLU A 1018 -18.97 3.39 -18.92
N SER A 1019 -19.18 3.90 -17.71
CA SER A 1019 -19.06 3.11 -16.47
C SER A 1019 -20.06 3.61 -15.44
N ARG A 1020 -20.51 2.73 -14.55
CA ARG A 1020 -21.47 3.06 -13.49
C ARG A 1020 -21.10 2.35 -12.20
N ASP A 1021 -21.62 2.81 -11.06
CA ASP A 1021 -21.39 2.14 -9.78
C ASP A 1021 -21.93 0.71 -9.81
N ARG A 1022 -23.09 0.51 -10.42
CA ARG A 1022 -23.71 -0.79 -10.61
C ARG A 1022 -24.08 -1.06 -12.06
N VAL A 1023 -23.99 -2.32 -12.45
CA VAL A 1023 -24.41 -2.79 -13.78
C VAL A 1023 -25.32 -3.99 -13.64
N VAL A 1024 -26.44 -3.96 -14.35
CA VAL A 1024 -27.24 -5.16 -14.62
C VAL A 1024 -26.84 -5.65 -16.01
N PHE A 1025 -26.17 -6.79 -16.08
CA PHE A 1025 -25.83 -7.42 -17.35
C PHE A 1025 -26.92 -8.44 -17.71
N SER A 1026 -27.74 -8.12 -18.71
CA SER A 1026 -28.82 -8.98 -19.18
C SER A 1026 -28.38 -9.67 -20.47
N LEU A 1027 -28.27 -10.99 -20.44
CA LEU A 1027 -27.84 -11.77 -21.60
C LEU A 1027 -28.76 -11.53 -22.81
N GLY A 1028 -30.08 -11.48 -22.59
CA GLY A 1028 -31.08 -11.20 -23.61
C GLY A 1028 -31.38 -12.39 -24.52
N TYR A 1029 -30.98 -13.60 -24.14
CA TYR A 1029 -31.18 -14.84 -24.90
C TYR A 1029 -31.84 -15.92 -24.04
N GLY A 1030 -32.78 -16.64 -24.63
CA GLY A 1030 -33.57 -17.67 -23.95
C GLY A 1030 -33.45 -19.07 -24.56
N LEU A 1031 -34.26 -19.97 -24.01
CA LEU A 1031 -34.37 -21.35 -24.47
C LEU A 1031 -35.47 -21.50 -25.52
N THR A 1032 -35.33 -22.48 -26.42
CA THR A 1032 -36.46 -22.91 -27.26
C THR A 1032 -37.56 -23.53 -26.41
N ARG A 1033 -38.79 -23.63 -26.94
CA ARG A 1033 -39.90 -24.36 -26.28
C ARG A 1033 -39.58 -25.83 -25.93
N HIS A 1034 -38.54 -26.40 -26.53
CA HIS A 1034 -38.04 -27.75 -26.25
C HIS A 1034 -36.87 -27.77 -25.24
N GLY A 1035 -36.57 -26.65 -24.59
CA GLY A 1035 -35.52 -26.54 -23.57
C GLY A 1035 -34.09 -26.55 -24.11
N ARG A 1036 -33.89 -26.40 -25.43
CA ARG A 1036 -32.54 -26.35 -26.04
C ARG A 1036 -32.02 -24.92 -26.11
N VAL A 1037 -30.75 -24.74 -25.75
CA VAL A 1037 -29.94 -23.55 -26.04
C VAL A 1037 -29.50 -23.59 -27.51
N LEU A 1038 -29.60 -22.46 -28.20
CA LEU A 1038 -29.10 -22.29 -29.57
C LEU A 1038 -27.66 -21.75 -29.53
N SER A 1039 -26.82 -22.14 -30.48
CA SER A 1039 -25.36 -21.93 -30.48
C SER A 1039 -24.89 -20.50 -30.75
N ASP A 1040 -25.78 -19.51 -30.66
CA ASP A 1040 -25.50 -18.13 -31.05
C ASP A 1040 -26.15 -17.14 -30.07
N PHE A 1041 -25.31 -16.33 -29.43
CA PHE A 1041 -25.68 -15.21 -28.54
C PHE A 1041 -25.36 -13.85 -29.19
N GLY A 1042 -25.49 -13.76 -30.51
CA GLY A 1042 -25.28 -12.53 -31.28
C GLY A 1042 -23.82 -12.08 -31.22
N ASP A 1043 -23.61 -10.82 -30.83
CA ASP A 1043 -22.28 -10.19 -30.81
C ASP A 1043 -21.28 -10.95 -29.94
N LEU A 1044 -21.74 -11.67 -28.91
CA LEU A 1044 -20.90 -12.50 -28.04
C LEU A 1044 -20.38 -13.79 -28.69
N SER A 1045 -21.04 -14.28 -29.74
CA SER A 1045 -20.62 -15.49 -30.47
C SER A 1045 -19.76 -15.18 -31.70
N GLN A 1046 -19.47 -13.91 -31.96
CA GLN A 1046 -18.54 -13.46 -33.00
C GLN A 1046 -17.10 -13.44 -32.47
N GLU A 1047 -16.13 -13.28 -33.37
CA GLU A 1047 -14.69 -13.24 -33.03
C GLU A 1047 -14.33 -12.15 -32.01
N ASP A 1048 -15.01 -11.00 -32.07
CA ASP A 1048 -14.85 -9.87 -31.12
C ASP A 1048 -15.63 -10.07 -29.80
N GLY A 1049 -16.29 -11.22 -29.63
CA GLY A 1049 -17.18 -11.50 -28.50
C GLY A 1049 -16.47 -11.53 -27.15
N ASP A 1050 -15.23 -12.01 -27.09
CA ASP A 1050 -14.43 -12.02 -25.85
C ASP A 1050 -14.11 -10.59 -25.37
N ARG A 1051 -13.76 -9.69 -26.29
CA ARG A 1051 -13.54 -8.27 -26.01
C ARG A 1051 -14.83 -7.62 -25.51
N LEU A 1052 -15.95 -7.84 -26.20
CA LEU A 1052 -17.24 -7.28 -25.82
C LEU A 1052 -17.69 -7.77 -24.44
N LEU A 1053 -17.49 -9.05 -24.13
CA LEU A 1053 -17.73 -9.59 -22.80
C LEU A 1053 -16.85 -8.90 -21.75
N THR A 1054 -15.55 -8.79 -22.03
CA THR A 1054 -14.60 -8.09 -21.13
C THR A 1054 -15.03 -6.65 -20.88
N VAL A 1055 -15.46 -5.94 -21.93
CA VAL A 1055 -16.04 -4.60 -21.82
C VAL A 1055 -17.21 -4.63 -20.85
N GLY A 1056 -18.23 -5.47 -21.09
CA GLY A 1056 -19.42 -5.60 -20.24
C GLY A 1056 -19.08 -5.85 -18.77
N MET A 1057 -18.17 -6.79 -18.50
CA MET A 1057 -17.77 -7.18 -17.16
C MET A 1057 -16.94 -6.10 -16.45
N THR A 1058 -16.16 -5.30 -17.19
CA THR A 1058 -15.36 -4.21 -16.62
C THR A 1058 -16.17 -2.92 -16.39
N ARG A 1059 -17.44 -2.83 -16.77
CA ARG A 1059 -18.19 -1.56 -16.65
C ARG A 1059 -18.65 -1.20 -15.24
N ALA A 1060 -18.81 -2.19 -14.36
CA ALA A 1060 -19.35 -2.02 -13.01
C ALA A 1060 -18.27 -1.64 -12.00
N ARG A 1061 -18.32 -0.43 -11.42
CA ARG A 1061 -17.31 -0.01 -10.43
C ARG A 1061 -17.41 -0.75 -9.10
N ARG A 1062 -18.63 -1.07 -8.64
CA ARG A 1062 -18.86 -1.68 -7.33
C ARG A 1062 -19.46 -3.08 -7.41
N SER A 1063 -20.49 -3.25 -8.24
CA SER A 1063 -21.23 -4.51 -8.29
C SER A 1063 -21.94 -4.75 -9.61
N MET A 1064 -21.97 -6.01 -10.04
CA MET A 1064 -22.67 -6.46 -11.23
C MET A 1064 -23.68 -7.56 -10.87
N VAL A 1065 -24.88 -7.46 -11.46
CA VAL A 1065 -25.89 -8.53 -11.43
C VAL A 1065 -26.02 -9.08 -12.85
N ILE A 1066 -25.68 -10.35 -13.06
CA ILE A 1066 -25.90 -11.03 -14.33
C ILE A 1066 -27.29 -11.66 -14.29
N VAL A 1067 -28.18 -11.24 -15.19
CA VAL A 1067 -29.51 -11.82 -15.37
C VAL A 1067 -29.46 -12.73 -16.59
N SER A 1068 -29.83 -14.00 -16.41
CA SER A 1068 -29.82 -14.98 -17.49
C SER A 1068 -30.96 -15.98 -17.36
N CYS A 1069 -31.63 -16.29 -18.47
CA CYS A 1069 -32.57 -17.41 -18.54
C CYS A 1069 -31.87 -18.75 -18.81
N ILE A 1070 -30.56 -18.75 -19.02
CA ILE A 1070 -29.75 -19.92 -19.40
C ILE A 1070 -28.77 -20.24 -18.26
N ARG A 1071 -28.78 -21.49 -17.80
CA ARG A 1071 -27.83 -22.00 -16.77
C ARG A 1071 -26.63 -22.69 -17.44
N PRO A 1072 -25.42 -22.66 -16.83
CA PRO A 1072 -24.25 -23.37 -17.35
C PRO A 1072 -24.48 -24.88 -17.53
N SER A 1073 -25.25 -25.49 -16.64
CA SER A 1073 -25.62 -26.93 -16.70
C SER A 1073 -26.58 -27.29 -17.85
N SER A 1074 -27.15 -26.30 -18.54
CA SER A 1074 -28.07 -26.51 -19.67
C SER A 1074 -27.34 -26.61 -21.03
N PHE A 1075 -26.01 -26.69 -21.01
CA PHE A 1075 -25.15 -26.64 -22.20
C PHE A 1075 -24.29 -27.91 -22.35
N ASP A 1076 -24.15 -28.40 -23.58
CA ASP A 1076 -23.21 -29.46 -23.96
C ASP A 1076 -21.88 -28.84 -24.44
N GLU A 1077 -20.74 -29.24 -23.84
CA GLU A 1077 -19.40 -28.74 -24.20
C GLU A 1077 -19.14 -28.76 -25.72
N GLY A 1078 -18.64 -27.65 -26.27
CA GLY A 1078 -18.17 -27.53 -27.66
C GLY A 1078 -19.13 -26.89 -28.68
N ARG A 1079 -20.33 -26.40 -28.27
CA ARG A 1079 -21.29 -25.76 -29.19
C ARG A 1079 -21.31 -24.21 -29.20
N LEU A 1080 -20.64 -23.55 -28.26
CA LEU A 1080 -20.48 -22.09 -28.19
C LEU A 1080 -19.03 -21.74 -28.49
N ALA A 1081 -18.80 -20.56 -29.07
CA ALA A 1081 -17.48 -20.05 -29.39
C ALA A 1081 -17.28 -18.65 -28.78
N HIS A 1082 -16.02 -18.21 -28.69
CA HIS A 1082 -15.62 -16.87 -28.26
C HIS A 1082 -16.25 -16.45 -26.92
N GLY A 1083 -16.69 -15.19 -26.80
CA GLY A 1083 -17.23 -14.61 -25.57
C GLY A 1083 -18.42 -15.39 -24.98
N ALA A 1084 -19.25 -16.02 -25.81
CA ALA A 1084 -20.35 -16.84 -25.34
C ALA A 1084 -19.88 -18.09 -24.57
N ALA A 1085 -18.80 -18.74 -25.02
CA ALA A 1085 -18.19 -19.86 -24.31
C ALA A 1085 -17.50 -19.39 -23.03
N THR A 1086 -16.76 -18.28 -23.10
CA THR A 1086 -16.06 -17.67 -21.96
C THR A 1086 -17.04 -17.28 -20.85
N LEU A 1087 -18.18 -16.65 -21.18
CA LEU A 1087 -19.23 -16.33 -20.21
C LEU A 1087 -19.76 -17.58 -19.49
N MET A 1088 -20.00 -18.68 -20.21
CA MET A 1088 -20.52 -19.90 -19.59
C MET A 1088 -19.48 -20.59 -18.70
N SER A 1089 -18.19 -20.55 -19.09
CA SER A 1089 -17.08 -21.02 -18.25
C SER A 1089 -16.99 -20.23 -16.95
N ILE A 1090 -17.03 -18.89 -17.05
CA ILE A 1090 -17.08 -17.94 -15.94
C ILE A 1090 -18.22 -18.27 -14.97
N LEU A 1091 -19.44 -18.45 -15.49
CA LEU A 1091 -20.62 -18.77 -14.70
C LEU A 1091 -20.54 -20.16 -14.05
N GLY A 1092 -19.88 -21.13 -14.70
CA GLY A 1092 -19.60 -22.45 -14.13
C GLY A 1092 -18.57 -22.42 -12.99
N GLY A 1093 -17.53 -21.60 -13.12
CA GLY A 1093 -16.47 -21.45 -12.11
C GLY A 1093 -16.90 -20.74 -10.83
N LEU A 1094 -17.83 -19.77 -10.92
CA LEU A 1094 -18.35 -19.03 -9.76
C LEU A 1094 -19.00 -19.92 -8.70
N ALA A 1095 -19.58 -21.06 -9.10
CA ALA A 1095 -20.20 -22.00 -8.16
C ALA A 1095 -19.18 -22.86 -7.37
N ALA A 1096 -17.94 -22.98 -7.86
CA ALA A 1096 -16.91 -23.85 -7.28
C ALA A 1096 -15.93 -23.10 -6.35
N ARG A 1097 -15.77 -21.78 -6.51
CA ARG A 1097 -14.73 -20.95 -5.87
C ARG A 1097 -15.02 -20.48 -4.42
N SER A 1098 -16.10 -20.92 -3.78
CA SER A 1098 -16.43 -20.48 -2.41
C SER A 1098 -15.60 -21.15 -1.30
N ARG A 1099 -14.51 -21.87 -1.62
CA ARG A 1099 -13.83 -22.76 -0.66
C ARG A 1099 -12.31 -22.84 -0.82
N ASP A 1100 -11.60 -21.72 -0.93
CA ASP A 1100 -10.13 -21.75 -0.79
C ASP A 1100 -9.70 -21.47 0.66
N ALA A 1101 -8.92 -22.43 1.16
CA ALA A 1101 -8.60 -22.66 2.55
C ALA A 1101 -7.45 -21.78 3.06
N ARG A 1102 -7.57 -21.46 4.36
CA ARG A 1102 -6.72 -20.57 5.17
C ARG A 1102 -5.31 -21.16 5.38
N LEU A 1103 -4.26 -20.37 5.15
CA LEU A 1103 -2.87 -20.71 5.45
C LEU A 1103 -2.45 -20.18 6.84
N GLU A 1104 -3.06 -20.67 7.92
CA GLU A 1104 -2.69 -20.24 9.27
C GLU A 1104 -1.28 -20.69 9.69
N ASP A 1105 -0.80 -21.82 9.16
CA ASP A 1105 0.47 -22.44 9.58
C ASP A 1105 1.72 -21.62 9.22
N LEU A 1106 1.61 -20.64 8.32
CA LEU A 1106 2.71 -19.77 7.88
C LEU A 1106 2.68 -18.36 8.50
N ALA A 1107 1.69 -18.08 9.36
CA ALA A 1107 1.48 -16.74 9.90
C ALA A 1107 2.55 -16.33 10.93
N ASP A 1108 2.82 -15.02 10.98
CA ASP A 1108 3.73 -14.43 11.95
C ASP A 1108 3.26 -14.68 13.41
N PRO A 1109 4.17 -15.04 14.36
CA PRO A 1109 3.79 -15.29 15.75
C PRO A 1109 3.10 -14.11 16.45
N LEU A 1110 3.47 -12.87 16.11
CA LEU A 1110 2.83 -11.66 16.67
C LEU A 1110 1.39 -11.54 16.17
N THR A 1111 1.19 -11.80 14.88
CA THR A 1111 -0.13 -11.82 14.24
C THR A 1111 -1.02 -12.92 14.82
N LEU A 1112 -0.48 -14.13 15.03
CA LEU A 1112 -1.18 -15.24 15.67
C LEU A 1112 -1.60 -14.93 17.11
N ALA A 1113 -0.71 -14.30 17.89
CA ALA A 1113 -1.03 -13.90 19.26
C ALA A 1113 -2.23 -12.93 19.30
N LEU A 1114 -2.23 -11.91 18.43
CA LEU A 1114 -3.36 -10.99 18.31
C LEU A 1114 -4.64 -11.67 17.81
N ALA A 1115 -4.53 -12.55 16.83
CA ALA A 1115 -5.67 -13.29 16.28
C ALA A 1115 -6.39 -14.12 17.36
N ARG A 1116 -5.63 -14.80 18.24
CA ARG A 1116 -6.17 -15.55 19.38
C ARG A 1116 -6.94 -14.63 20.34
N GLU A 1117 -6.36 -13.50 20.73
CA GLU A 1117 -7.04 -12.56 21.63
C GLU A 1117 -8.31 -11.94 21.03
N LEU A 1118 -8.32 -11.64 19.73
CA LEU A 1118 -9.51 -11.15 19.03
C LEU A 1118 -10.63 -12.21 18.97
N ARG A 1119 -10.28 -13.47 18.74
CA ARG A 1119 -11.24 -14.60 18.77
C ARG A 1119 -11.86 -14.78 20.16
N ARG A 1120 -11.07 -14.65 21.23
CA ARG A 1120 -11.58 -14.68 22.62
C ARG A 1120 -12.59 -13.57 22.91
N LEU A 1121 -12.45 -12.43 22.25
CA LEU A 1121 -13.39 -11.31 22.31
C LEU A 1121 -14.63 -11.47 21.40
N GLY A 1122 -14.74 -12.58 20.66
CA GLY A 1122 -15.90 -12.90 19.82
C GLY A 1122 -15.86 -12.31 18.40
N ALA A 1123 -14.68 -11.86 17.93
CA ALA A 1123 -14.50 -11.50 16.52
C ALA A 1123 -14.25 -12.74 15.66
N ALA A 1124 -14.81 -12.78 14.45
CA ALA A 1124 -14.34 -13.71 13.43
C ALA A 1124 -13.07 -13.15 12.82
N VAL A 1125 -12.00 -13.97 12.75
CA VAL A 1125 -10.65 -13.51 12.39
C VAL A 1125 -10.05 -14.48 11.39
N ASP A 1126 -9.55 -13.95 10.28
CA ASP A 1126 -8.78 -14.68 9.28
C ASP A 1126 -7.36 -14.09 9.19
N VAL A 1127 -6.38 -14.97 9.10
CA VAL A 1127 -4.96 -14.62 8.97
C VAL A 1127 -4.54 -14.88 7.53
N ASP A 1128 -3.72 -13.99 6.99
CA ASP A 1128 -3.26 -14.01 5.61
C ASP A 1128 -4.42 -14.11 4.59
N TYR A 1129 -5.42 -13.24 4.78
CA TYR A 1129 -6.63 -13.25 3.96
C TYR A 1129 -6.26 -13.00 2.50
N ARG A 1130 -6.52 -14.02 1.67
CA ARG A 1130 -6.20 -14.09 0.23
C ARG A 1130 -4.71 -13.95 -0.08
N GLY A 1131 -3.81 -14.18 0.88
CA GLY A 1131 -2.37 -13.98 0.68
C GLY A 1131 -1.93 -12.52 0.58
N LEU A 1132 -2.84 -11.57 0.85
CA LEU A 1132 -2.65 -10.13 0.60
C LEU A 1132 -2.80 -9.27 1.85
N LEU A 1133 -3.67 -9.69 2.78
CA LEU A 1133 -3.96 -8.95 4.01
C LEU A 1133 -3.53 -9.79 5.23
N PRO A 1134 -2.57 -9.31 6.03
CA PRO A 1134 -1.95 -10.13 7.08
C PRO A 1134 -2.92 -10.59 8.16
N LEU A 1135 -3.82 -9.70 8.59
CA LEU A 1135 -4.81 -9.98 9.61
C LEU A 1135 -6.07 -9.17 9.37
N VAL A 1136 -7.20 -9.87 9.26
CA VAL A 1136 -8.52 -9.26 9.12
C VAL A 1136 -9.46 -9.81 10.18
N ALA A 1137 -10.38 -8.97 10.65
CA ALA A 1137 -11.40 -9.39 11.59
C ALA A 1137 -12.75 -8.73 11.29
N GLN A 1138 -13.84 -9.40 11.65
CA GLN A 1138 -15.19 -8.89 11.49
C GLN A 1138 -16.10 -9.15 12.70
N HIS A 1139 -17.05 -8.25 12.88
CA HIS A 1139 -18.14 -8.35 13.85
C HIS A 1139 -19.30 -7.42 13.43
N ASP A 1140 -20.55 -7.88 13.53
CA ASP A 1140 -21.77 -7.08 13.27
C ASP A 1140 -21.74 -6.21 12.00
N GLY A 1141 -21.27 -6.79 10.88
CA GLY A 1141 -21.25 -6.09 9.60
C GLY A 1141 -20.11 -5.07 9.44
N ARG A 1142 -19.15 -5.02 10.37
CA ARG A 1142 -17.91 -4.22 10.27
C ARG A 1142 -16.71 -5.12 10.03
N ALA A 1143 -15.79 -4.67 9.20
CA ALA A 1143 -14.54 -5.35 8.91
C ALA A 1143 -13.35 -4.43 9.20
N VAL A 1144 -12.32 -4.98 9.85
CA VAL A 1144 -11.08 -4.30 10.19
C VAL A 1144 -9.90 -5.04 9.57
N ILE A 1145 -8.93 -4.29 9.07
CA ILE A 1145 -7.61 -4.79 8.69
C ILE A 1145 -6.58 -4.27 9.68
N ILE A 1146 -5.66 -5.15 10.07
CA ILE A 1146 -4.61 -4.85 11.04
C ILE A 1146 -3.27 -5.11 10.37
N GLU A 1147 -2.42 -4.08 10.26
CA GLU A 1147 -1.06 -4.19 9.70
C GLU A 1147 0.00 -3.80 10.75
N SER A 1148 1.08 -4.59 10.81
CA SER A 1148 2.16 -4.44 11.77
C SER A 1148 3.50 -4.05 11.14
N ASP A 1149 4.55 -3.88 11.95
CA ASP A 1149 5.89 -3.53 11.45
C ASP A 1149 6.46 -4.61 10.51
N THR A 1150 6.00 -5.85 10.67
CA THR A 1150 6.42 -7.01 9.87
C THR A 1150 6.06 -6.86 8.39
N GLU A 1151 4.91 -6.28 8.08
CA GLU A 1151 4.41 -6.17 6.71
C GLU A 1151 4.86 -4.91 5.97
N LEU A 1152 5.24 -3.86 6.70
CA LEU A 1152 5.48 -2.52 6.12
C LEU A 1152 6.95 -2.25 5.75
N GLY A 1153 7.86 -3.21 5.95
CA GLY A 1153 9.30 -3.01 5.81
C GLY A 1153 9.83 -2.84 4.38
N GLY A 1154 9.07 -3.29 3.36
CA GLY A 1154 9.50 -3.30 1.96
C GLY A 1154 9.05 -2.09 1.12
N GLU A 1155 8.20 -1.22 1.68
CA GLU A 1155 7.57 -0.12 0.96
C GLU A 1155 8.01 1.24 1.53
N SER A 1156 8.00 2.28 0.69
CA SER A 1156 8.26 3.66 1.13
C SER A 1156 7.29 4.09 2.25
N LEU A 1157 7.70 5.06 3.07
CA LEU A 1157 6.86 5.63 4.14
C LEU A 1157 5.54 6.14 3.58
N ARG A 1158 5.55 6.78 2.40
CA ARG A 1158 4.34 7.27 1.75
C ARG A 1158 3.39 6.14 1.39
N GLU A 1159 3.90 5.06 0.80
CA GLU A 1159 3.08 3.92 0.38
C GLU A 1159 2.45 3.24 1.61
N SER A 1160 3.30 2.80 2.53
CA SER A 1160 2.93 2.03 3.72
C SER A 1160 2.11 2.81 4.75
N LEU A 1161 2.39 4.10 4.98
CA LEU A 1161 1.69 4.88 6.02
C LEU A 1161 0.52 5.70 5.47
N ARG A 1162 0.49 6.04 4.18
CA ARG A 1162 -0.56 6.91 3.59
C ARG A 1162 -1.35 6.23 2.47
N LEU A 1163 -0.72 5.84 1.36
CA LEU A 1163 -1.43 5.42 0.15
C LEU A 1163 -2.17 4.09 0.36
N ARG A 1164 -1.48 3.04 0.79
CA ARG A 1164 -2.08 1.73 1.05
C ARG A 1164 -3.22 1.81 2.10
N PRO A 1165 -3.05 2.47 3.26
CA PRO A 1165 -4.15 2.69 4.20
C PRO A 1165 -5.33 3.49 3.63
N GLN A 1166 -5.09 4.47 2.74
CA GLN A 1166 -6.17 5.20 2.07
C GLN A 1166 -6.95 4.31 1.10
N VAL A 1167 -6.27 3.45 0.35
CA VAL A 1167 -6.90 2.48 -0.56
C VAL A 1167 -7.75 1.49 0.22
N LEU A 1168 -7.22 0.89 1.29
CA LEU A 1168 -7.95 -0.04 2.15
C LEU A 1168 -9.22 0.60 2.75
N ARG A 1169 -9.14 1.86 3.22
CA ARG A 1169 -10.32 2.61 3.69
C ARG A 1169 -11.35 2.85 2.59
N ARG A 1170 -10.92 3.16 1.36
CA ARG A 1170 -11.83 3.29 0.20
C ARG A 1170 -12.49 1.95 -0.17
N LEU A 1171 -11.81 0.84 0.08
CA LEU A 1171 -12.34 -0.52 -0.02
C LEU A 1171 -13.22 -0.92 1.18
N GLY A 1172 -13.54 0.01 2.08
CA GLY A 1172 -14.49 -0.23 3.18
C GLY A 1172 -13.87 -0.87 4.43
N TRP A 1173 -12.55 -1.07 4.46
CA TRP A 1173 -11.86 -1.57 5.65
C TRP A 1173 -11.68 -0.48 6.69
N HIS A 1174 -11.90 -0.80 7.96
CA HIS A 1174 -11.32 -0.03 9.05
C HIS A 1174 -9.84 -0.39 9.17
N TYR A 1175 -8.95 0.56 8.89
CA TYR A 1175 -7.51 0.34 8.97
C TYR A 1175 -6.98 0.62 10.38
N VAL A 1176 -6.33 -0.38 11.00
CA VAL A 1176 -5.66 -0.25 12.30
C VAL A 1176 -4.17 -0.59 12.15
N ARG A 1177 -3.32 0.35 12.56
CA ARG A 1177 -1.88 0.16 12.68
C ARG A 1177 -1.55 -0.38 14.07
N VAL A 1178 -0.70 -1.40 14.16
CA VAL A 1178 -0.20 -1.98 15.42
C VAL A 1178 1.31 -2.14 15.37
N HIS A 1179 2.03 -1.90 16.46
CA HIS A 1179 3.49 -2.03 16.46
C HIS A 1179 3.92 -3.36 17.06
N ALA A 1180 5.03 -3.94 16.58
CA ALA A 1180 5.56 -5.21 17.06
C ALA A 1180 5.82 -5.17 18.57
N PHE A 1181 6.27 -4.03 19.10
CA PHE A 1181 6.43 -3.82 20.54
C PHE A 1181 5.11 -3.88 21.32
N ASP A 1182 4.01 -3.35 20.78
CA ASP A 1182 2.68 -3.44 21.43
C ASP A 1182 2.17 -4.88 21.42
N LEU A 1183 2.34 -5.58 20.29
CA LEU A 1183 1.91 -6.98 20.14
C LEU A 1183 2.70 -7.94 21.04
N TYR A 1184 3.98 -7.67 21.24
CA TYR A 1184 4.84 -8.41 22.14
C TYR A 1184 4.54 -8.10 23.62
N SER A 1185 4.35 -6.83 23.98
CA SER A 1185 4.24 -6.40 25.38
C SER A 1185 2.84 -6.60 25.99
N ASP A 1186 1.78 -6.26 25.25
CA ASP A 1186 0.40 -6.39 25.71
C ASP A 1186 -0.58 -6.59 24.53
N PRO A 1187 -0.63 -7.79 23.94
CA PRO A 1187 -1.54 -8.09 22.83
C PRO A 1187 -3.02 -7.98 23.24
N VAL A 1188 -3.34 -8.14 24.53
CA VAL A 1188 -4.71 -8.05 25.05
C VAL A 1188 -5.23 -6.61 24.95
N THR A 1189 -4.42 -5.62 25.33
CA THR A 1189 -4.81 -4.21 25.18
C THR A 1189 -4.96 -3.82 23.71
N VAL A 1190 -4.11 -4.32 22.83
CA VAL A 1190 -4.25 -4.11 21.38
C VAL A 1190 -5.54 -4.74 20.85
N ALA A 1191 -5.85 -5.98 21.24
CA ALA A 1191 -7.08 -6.67 20.86
C ALA A 1191 -8.32 -5.90 21.31
N ARG A 1192 -8.34 -5.34 22.53
CA ARG A 1192 -9.45 -4.48 23.01
C ARG A 1192 -9.60 -3.20 22.19
N ARG A 1193 -8.50 -2.56 21.80
CA ARG A 1193 -8.53 -1.38 20.93
C ARG A 1193 -9.16 -1.70 19.57
N VAL A 1194 -8.79 -2.84 18.98
CA VAL A 1194 -9.37 -3.33 17.72
C VAL A 1194 -10.84 -3.72 17.88
N ALA A 1195 -11.18 -4.42 18.96
CA ALA A 1195 -12.55 -4.83 19.28
C ALA A 1195 -13.49 -3.61 19.42
N THR A 1196 -12.99 -2.51 19.98
CA THR A 1196 -13.72 -1.23 20.05
C THR A 1196 -14.04 -0.68 18.65
N VAL A 1197 -13.12 -0.79 17.69
CA VAL A 1197 -13.35 -0.39 16.28
C VAL A 1197 -14.42 -1.28 15.64
N LEU A 1198 -14.39 -2.58 15.92
CA LEU A 1198 -15.38 -3.56 15.50
C LEU A 1198 -16.75 -3.39 16.20
N GLY A 1199 -16.84 -2.57 17.24
CA GLY A 1199 -18.10 -2.34 17.97
C GLY A 1199 -18.43 -3.41 19.01
N ILE A 1200 -17.48 -4.27 19.37
CA ILE A 1200 -17.63 -5.28 20.43
C ILE A 1200 -17.58 -4.55 21.79
N GLY A 1201 -18.63 -4.69 22.60
CA GLY A 1201 -18.71 -4.07 23.92
C GLY A 1201 -17.87 -4.78 24.99
N GLU A 1202 -17.58 -4.11 26.10
CA GLU A 1202 -16.85 -4.73 27.23
C GLU A 1202 -17.65 -5.88 27.91
N ASP A 1203 -18.99 -5.87 27.75
CA ASP A 1203 -19.94 -6.84 28.33
C ASP A 1203 -20.21 -8.08 27.45
N THR A 1204 -19.54 -8.21 26.30
CA THR A 1204 -19.75 -9.33 25.36
C THR A 1204 -19.19 -10.63 25.95
N VAL A 1205 -19.97 -11.73 25.88
CA VAL A 1205 -19.62 -13.03 26.47
C VAL A 1205 -18.31 -13.56 25.87
N ARG A 1206 -17.31 -13.80 26.72
CA ARG A 1206 -15.99 -14.32 26.30
C ARG A 1206 -16.09 -15.82 26.02
N ALA A 1207 -15.55 -16.25 24.89
CA ALA A 1207 -15.42 -17.67 24.59
C ALA A 1207 -14.14 -18.22 25.27
N ASP A 1208 -14.28 -19.32 26.02
CA ASP A 1208 -13.15 -19.98 26.70
C ASP A 1208 -12.34 -20.92 25.79
N ASN A 1209 -12.77 -21.14 24.53
CA ASN A 1209 -12.14 -22.09 23.63
C ASN A 1209 -11.17 -21.40 22.64
N ASP A 1210 -9.96 -21.96 22.50
CA ASP A 1210 -8.93 -21.56 21.52
C ASP A 1210 -9.26 -21.97 20.06
N THR A 1211 -10.38 -22.67 19.84
CA THR A 1211 -10.81 -23.16 18.53
C THR A 1211 -12.08 -22.46 18.06
N GLN A 1212 -12.17 -22.24 16.74
CA GLN A 1212 -13.32 -21.64 16.06
C GLN A 1212 -14.67 -22.20 16.55
N PRO A 1213 -15.73 -21.37 16.59
CA PRO A 1213 -17.09 -21.90 16.51
C PRO A 1213 -17.19 -22.71 15.21
N LEU A 1214 -17.59 -23.98 15.32
CA LEU A 1214 -17.96 -24.78 14.16
C LEU A 1214 -19.09 -24.07 13.42
N ASP A 1215 -18.91 -23.81 12.12
CA ASP A 1215 -20.04 -23.47 11.24
C ASP A 1215 -21.00 -24.67 11.28
N ILE A 1216 -22.14 -24.48 11.92
CA ILE A 1216 -23.25 -25.41 11.85
C ILE A 1216 -24.00 -25.00 10.58
N ASP A 1217 -23.95 -25.87 9.57
CA ASP A 1217 -24.75 -25.73 8.34
C ASP A 1217 -26.23 -25.48 8.71
N ASP A 1218 -26.80 -24.34 8.29
CA ASP A 1218 -28.24 -24.07 8.26
C ASP A 1218 -28.85 -24.44 6.90
#